data_AF-A0AAD9AKL4-F1
#
_entry.id   AF-A0AAD9AKL4-F1
#
_cell.length_a   1.000
_cell.length_b   1.000
_cell.length_c   1.000
_cell.angle_alpha   90.00
_cell.angle_beta   90.00
_cell.angle_gamma   90.00
#
_symmetry.space_group_name_H-M   'P 1'
#
loop_
_entity.id
_entity.type
_entity.pdbx_description
1 polymer ?
#
loop_
_entity_poly.entity_id
_entity_poly.type
_entity_poly.pdbx_seq_one_letter_code
_entity_poly.pdbx_strand_id
1 'polypeptide(L)'
;PTLPPATPTRASSSAPSRTSSAPPSTVTVSNGETIAVAAGVLVVGGAGGGFFTLNGVTTAVPAGAAITAGSTAQNPENPDDPGNEATKNPEQQTPSEAPSNAPSSSVPASTSGSPTTSSAAPTGTAAEYMIFVNRNTTKADADGFGNTLKTIVGDQPLNSIVDENGIAYMWRTKLRPDQLDKVKADRVVVDTILYQKGAAEKDPTPDPEDKDPEVEPALGPSPSGTSTAPLAKRADYTQLPTAKNKILDLRTLSTPPQTNGILENFFYEDPAGEGITVYHIDIGPFAMDHDEFKTDSKARRETIEVNLDKENRVADADHGTCAASKIVGQGVGTAKRAGLVTVRIDADPWGVIEGLQATAKDIMAKDLRGKAVVSISVGVEIVDPKEDQVIIDYIREVLQALQEWDIPVVCPSGNNGVAGQTVQVNEYPAMFADKFPVIVVGSTSRRLEKSWFSQQGNLLTTWAVGENVRCASSTNLAGLKFETGTSFAGPQVAGIAAYFMSHPDFNKGFRVGSVAADVRDLIGATSFPRITHEAGYPSMAWNLWGSQQACSVNGGGSSGAQSRVMRRALEGRQLPACSLAPSSAPATAAPTAAPSAAPSGIPNGGSPTTGGPVTTTVTSPAETATGPPSCGVCGAQVPDGVSGEIGGQVGCQGGIPYAHSSCEGNANCKSWAIGQEDRGTYSIQVCLFFDQNAPKMVSQAPADPEGKCPFKYYDKACPEPAS
;
A
#
# COMPACT_ATOMS: atom_id res chain seq x y z
N PRO A 1 -15.41 63.61 -27.54
CA PRO A 1 -14.90 63.33 -28.90
C PRO A 1 -15.01 61.83 -29.21
N THR A 2 -16.11 61.46 -29.85
CA THR A 2 -16.51 60.08 -30.20
C THR A 2 -16.01 59.70 -31.60
N LEU A 3 -15.46 58.50 -31.76
CA LEU A 3 -15.41 57.75 -33.02
C LEU A 3 -15.82 56.29 -32.76
N PRO A 4 -16.37 55.57 -33.77
CA PRO A 4 -17.44 54.59 -33.53
C PRO A 4 -17.01 53.11 -33.60
N PRO A 5 -17.87 52.17 -33.15
CA PRO A 5 -17.67 50.73 -33.37
C PRO A 5 -17.98 50.33 -34.82
N ALA A 6 -17.17 49.44 -35.40
CA ALA A 6 -17.38 48.89 -36.73
C ALA A 6 -18.25 47.62 -36.69
N THR A 7 -19.29 47.56 -37.53
CA THR A 7 -20.18 46.41 -37.70
C THR A 7 -19.64 45.45 -38.78
N PRO A 8 -19.59 44.13 -38.57
CA PRO A 8 -19.36 43.16 -39.63
C PRO A 8 -20.66 42.68 -40.27
N THR A 9 -20.67 42.62 -41.60
CA THR A 9 -21.82 42.24 -42.44
C THR A 9 -22.04 40.74 -42.47
N ARG A 10 -23.31 40.30 -42.53
CA ARG A 10 -23.71 38.90 -42.72
C ARG A 10 -23.59 38.49 -44.20
N ALA A 11 -22.85 37.42 -44.48
CA ALA A 11 -22.91 36.68 -45.74
C ALA A 11 -23.00 35.17 -45.43
N SER A 12 -23.79 34.45 -46.22
CA SER A 12 -24.14 33.04 -45.99
C SER A 12 -23.63 32.13 -47.12
N SER A 13 -22.89 31.07 -46.77
CA SER A 13 -22.72 29.90 -47.64
C SER A 13 -22.43 28.64 -46.81
N SER A 14 -22.84 27.50 -47.35
CA SER A 14 -22.91 26.19 -46.67
C SER A 14 -21.59 25.40 -46.60
N ALA A 15 -21.60 24.40 -45.72
CA ALA A 15 -20.67 23.28 -45.49
C ALA A 15 -20.07 22.60 -46.76
N PRO A 16 -18.99 21.78 -46.68
CA PRO A 16 -18.56 21.04 -45.49
C PRO A 16 -17.06 21.03 -45.12
N SER A 17 -16.82 20.45 -43.94
CA SER A 17 -15.56 20.25 -43.23
C SER A 17 -14.52 19.38 -43.95
N ARG A 18 -13.24 19.74 -43.78
CA ARG A 18 -12.19 18.83 -43.24
C ARG A 18 -10.87 19.55 -42.93
N THR A 19 -10.08 18.89 -42.07
CA THR A 19 -8.65 19.08 -41.70
C THR A 19 -8.18 20.30 -40.89
N SER A 20 -7.67 19.97 -39.70
CA SER A 20 -6.53 20.60 -38.98
C SER A 20 -6.76 21.97 -38.29
N SER A 21 -6.33 22.22 -37.05
CA SER A 21 -5.42 21.45 -36.15
C SER A 21 -5.83 21.62 -34.68
N ALA A 22 -6.04 20.50 -33.98
CA ALA A 22 -5.62 20.40 -32.59
C ALA A 22 -4.19 19.82 -32.61
N PRO A 23 -3.29 20.19 -31.68
CA PRO A 23 -2.01 19.49 -31.57
C PRO A 23 -2.27 17.99 -31.30
N PRO A 24 -1.46 17.07 -31.85
CA PRO A 24 -1.60 15.66 -31.52
C PRO A 24 -1.45 15.49 -30.00
N SER A 25 -2.37 14.73 -29.40
CA SER A 25 -2.26 14.36 -27.99
C SER A 25 -0.86 13.81 -27.76
N THR A 26 -0.16 14.37 -26.79
CA THR A 26 1.20 13.95 -26.45
C THR A 26 1.13 13.10 -25.20
N VAL A 27 1.66 11.88 -25.25
CA VAL A 27 1.72 10.99 -24.08
C VAL A 27 3.17 10.63 -23.81
N THR A 28 3.58 10.70 -22.55
CA THR A 28 4.94 10.35 -22.13
C THR A 28 4.89 9.03 -21.38
N VAL A 29 5.71 8.06 -21.78
CA VAL A 29 5.86 6.74 -21.14
C VAL A 29 7.21 6.65 -20.46
N SER A 30 7.29 6.07 -19.26
CA SER A 30 8.57 5.94 -18.55
C SER A 30 8.75 4.55 -17.94
N ASN A 31 10.00 4.12 -17.79
CA ASN A 31 10.39 2.89 -17.08
C ASN A 31 9.69 1.62 -17.60
N GLY A 32 9.58 1.45 -18.92
CA GLY A 32 8.99 0.25 -19.53
C GLY A 32 7.46 0.17 -19.47
N GLU A 33 6.80 1.22 -18.99
CA GLU A 33 5.34 1.33 -19.00
C GLU A 33 4.77 1.11 -20.41
N THR A 34 3.71 0.31 -20.52
CA THR A 34 3.00 0.02 -21.78
C THR A 34 1.61 0.63 -21.75
N ILE A 35 1.32 1.54 -22.68
CA ILE A 35 0.01 2.23 -22.75
C ILE A 35 -0.72 1.95 -24.07
N ALA A 36 -2.05 1.90 -24.04
CA ALA A 36 -2.85 1.90 -25.27
C ALA A 36 -2.98 3.35 -25.79
N VAL A 37 -2.69 3.59 -27.07
CA VAL A 37 -2.82 4.92 -27.70
C VAL A 37 -3.62 4.87 -28.98
N ALA A 38 -4.26 5.99 -29.34
CA ALA A 38 -4.93 6.15 -30.62
C ALA A 38 -3.94 6.46 -31.76
N ALA A 39 -4.32 6.15 -33.00
CA ALA A 39 -3.52 6.55 -34.17
C ALA A 39 -3.45 8.08 -34.28
N GLY A 40 -2.26 8.61 -34.60
CA GLY A 40 -1.95 10.04 -34.67
C GLY A 40 -1.45 10.66 -33.36
N VAL A 41 -1.41 9.92 -32.25
CA VAL A 41 -0.81 10.35 -30.97
C VAL A 41 0.71 10.43 -31.12
N LEU A 42 1.32 11.46 -30.52
CA LEU A 42 2.78 11.58 -30.40
C LEU A 42 3.21 10.99 -29.05
N VAL A 43 3.93 9.87 -29.07
CA VAL A 43 4.42 9.19 -27.86
C VAL A 43 5.88 9.54 -27.65
N VAL A 44 6.23 9.98 -26.44
CA VAL A 44 7.59 10.37 -26.07
C VAL A 44 8.11 9.46 -24.96
N GLY A 45 9.31 8.90 -25.13
CA GLY A 45 9.96 8.08 -24.10
C GLY A 45 10.61 8.95 -23.04
N GLY A 46 10.32 8.68 -21.77
CA GLY A 46 11.00 9.24 -20.60
C GLY A 46 12.39 8.61 -20.39
N ALA A 47 12.98 8.82 -19.22
CA ALA A 47 14.40 8.48 -18.97
C ALA A 47 14.75 6.98 -19.14
N GLY A 48 13.80 6.06 -18.93
CA GLY A 48 13.95 4.62 -19.17
C GLY A 48 13.26 4.10 -20.43
N GLY A 49 12.73 4.98 -21.29
CA GLY A 49 11.87 4.59 -22.41
C GLY A 49 10.52 3.97 -21.97
N GLY A 50 9.78 3.43 -22.93
CA GLY A 50 8.50 2.74 -22.68
C GLY A 50 7.89 2.18 -23.95
N PHE A 51 6.64 1.74 -23.90
CA PHE A 51 5.94 1.10 -25.01
C PHE A 51 4.56 1.69 -25.22
N PHE A 52 4.07 1.64 -26.47
CA PHE A 52 2.65 1.84 -26.74
C PHE A 52 2.07 0.71 -27.58
N THR A 53 0.81 0.36 -27.34
CA THR A 53 0.06 -0.60 -28.12
C THR A 53 -0.98 0.12 -28.96
N LEU A 54 -0.96 -0.11 -30.28
CA LEU A 54 -1.99 0.35 -31.22
C LEU A 54 -2.53 -0.88 -31.96
N ASN A 55 -3.84 -1.08 -31.92
CA ASN A 55 -4.54 -2.20 -32.57
C ASN A 55 -3.93 -3.59 -32.25
N GLY A 56 -3.48 -3.80 -31.00
CA GLY A 56 -2.84 -5.04 -30.55
C GLY A 56 -1.36 -5.19 -30.87
N VAL A 57 -0.75 -4.25 -31.62
CA VAL A 57 0.69 -4.26 -31.92
C VAL A 57 1.42 -3.32 -30.97
N THR A 58 2.34 -3.87 -30.17
CA THR A 58 3.14 -3.11 -29.20
C THR A 58 4.45 -2.62 -29.83
N THR A 59 4.69 -1.32 -29.77
CA THR A 59 5.85 -0.63 -30.34
C THR A 59 6.65 0.05 -29.23
N ALA A 60 7.96 -0.18 -29.18
CA ALA A 60 8.83 0.49 -28.21
C ALA A 60 9.14 1.93 -28.61
N VAL A 61 9.23 2.80 -27.61
CA VAL A 61 9.68 4.19 -27.72
C VAL A 61 10.95 4.32 -26.87
N PRO A 62 12.14 4.45 -27.49
CA PRO A 62 13.40 4.60 -26.77
C PRO A 62 13.41 5.82 -25.84
N ALA A 63 14.28 5.79 -24.83
CA ALA A 63 14.44 6.91 -23.90
C ALA A 63 14.77 8.22 -24.63
N GLY A 64 14.01 9.28 -24.36
CA GLY A 64 14.13 10.59 -25.01
C GLY A 64 13.66 10.65 -26.47
N ALA A 65 13.22 9.55 -27.09
CA ALA A 65 12.74 9.54 -28.46
C ALA A 65 11.25 9.87 -28.56
N ALA A 66 10.81 10.42 -29.70
CA ALA A 66 9.41 10.70 -29.98
C ALA A 66 8.96 9.95 -31.24
N ILE A 67 7.87 9.18 -31.14
CA ILE A 67 7.31 8.36 -32.24
C ILE A 67 5.83 8.70 -32.39
N THR A 68 5.39 8.95 -33.63
CA THR A 68 3.96 9.14 -33.93
C THR A 68 3.31 7.79 -34.22
N ALA A 69 2.23 7.46 -33.52
CA ALA A 69 1.50 6.21 -33.68
C ALA A 69 0.79 6.15 -35.06
N GLY A 70 1.39 5.48 -36.04
CA GLY A 70 0.91 5.42 -37.43
C GLY A 70 -0.17 4.35 -37.67
N SER A 71 -1.09 4.61 -38.61
CA SER A 71 -2.23 3.71 -38.91
C SER A 71 -1.97 2.62 -39.96
N THR A 72 -0.71 2.42 -40.38
CA THR A 72 -0.35 1.48 -41.45
C THR A 72 0.86 0.63 -41.07
N ALA A 73 0.59 -0.50 -40.41
CA ALA A 73 1.42 -1.70 -40.52
C ALA A 73 0.73 -2.64 -41.51
N GLN A 74 1.47 -3.15 -42.50
CA GLN A 74 0.92 -4.01 -43.54
C GLN A 74 0.56 -5.38 -42.96
N ASN A 75 -0.65 -5.87 -43.24
CA ASN A 75 -1.00 -7.25 -42.99
C ASN A 75 -0.21 -8.14 -43.97
N PRO A 76 0.49 -9.21 -43.52
CA PRO A 76 1.07 -10.18 -44.44
C PRO A 76 -0.02 -10.84 -45.28
N GLU A 77 0.25 -11.05 -46.57
CA GLU A 77 -0.67 -11.73 -47.48
C GLU A 77 -0.90 -13.17 -47.01
N ASN A 78 -2.16 -13.59 -46.90
CA ASN A 78 -2.52 -15.00 -46.90
C ASN A 78 -3.30 -15.28 -48.19
N PRO A 79 -2.71 -15.98 -49.18
CA PRO A 79 -3.41 -16.35 -50.40
C PRO A 79 -4.25 -17.60 -50.15
N ASP A 80 -5.58 -17.50 -50.24
CA ASP A 80 -6.42 -18.51 -50.91
C ASP A 80 -7.90 -18.10 -51.00
N ASP A 81 -8.43 -18.26 -52.21
CA ASP A 81 -9.82 -18.35 -52.68
C ASP A 81 -10.80 -17.12 -52.63
N PRO A 82 -11.69 -16.94 -53.65
CA PRO A 82 -12.23 -15.61 -53.98
C PRO A 82 -13.78 -15.49 -54.10
N GLY A 83 -14.25 -14.23 -54.07
CA GLY A 83 -15.59 -13.83 -54.56
C GLY A 83 -16.76 -14.02 -53.57
N ASN A 84 -17.92 -13.38 -53.74
CA ASN A 84 -18.30 -12.37 -54.74
C ASN A 84 -19.40 -11.42 -54.19
N GLU A 85 -19.81 -10.45 -54.99
CA GLU A 85 -20.62 -9.27 -54.65
C GLU A 85 -22.04 -9.45 -54.05
N ALA A 86 -22.44 -8.40 -53.32
CA ALA A 86 -23.76 -7.84 -53.03
C ALA A 86 -25.06 -8.39 -53.69
N THR A 87 -26.20 -8.35 -52.95
CA THR A 87 -27.31 -7.38 -53.17
C THR A 87 -28.60 -7.58 -52.30
N LYS A 88 -29.24 -6.45 -51.95
CA LYS A 88 -30.70 -6.12 -51.82
C LYS A 88 -31.74 -7.02 -51.10
N ASN A 89 -32.45 -6.36 -50.16
CA ASN A 89 -33.87 -6.44 -49.67
C ASN A 89 -34.96 -6.84 -50.71
N PRO A 90 -36.27 -7.05 -50.34
CA PRO A 90 -36.94 -7.45 -49.07
C PRO A 90 -38.09 -8.51 -49.25
N GLU A 91 -39.11 -8.52 -48.36
CA GLU A 91 -40.42 -9.24 -48.39
C GLU A 91 -40.45 -10.72 -47.92
N GLN A 92 -41.55 -11.33 -47.44
CA GLN A 92 -42.78 -10.93 -46.69
C GLN A 92 -43.54 -12.24 -46.35
N GLN A 93 -44.35 -12.29 -45.25
CA GLN A 93 -45.56 -13.13 -44.99
C GLN A 93 -45.61 -13.97 -43.69
N THR A 94 -46.66 -13.67 -42.92
CA THR A 94 -47.37 -14.45 -41.86
C THR A 94 -48.65 -15.08 -42.47
N PRO A 95 -49.68 -15.64 -41.76
CA PRO A 95 -49.88 -16.05 -40.34
C PRO A 95 -50.59 -17.44 -40.16
N SER A 96 -50.93 -17.82 -38.91
CA SER A 96 -52.11 -18.61 -38.47
C SER A 96 -52.14 -18.67 -36.93
N GLU A 97 -53.24 -18.85 -36.18
CA GLU A 97 -54.67 -18.51 -36.33
C GLU A 97 -55.34 -18.60 -34.93
N ALA A 98 -56.54 -18.02 -34.71
CA ALA A 98 -57.24 -17.98 -33.40
C ALA A 98 -58.28 -19.13 -33.23
N PRO A 99 -58.86 -19.34 -32.01
CA PRO A 99 -60.19 -18.78 -31.67
C PRO A 99 -60.37 -18.44 -30.14
N SER A 100 -61.46 -17.83 -29.62
CA SER A 100 -62.50 -16.89 -30.13
C SER A 100 -63.39 -16.38 -28.94
N ASN A 101 -64.49 -15.66 -29.26
CA ASN A 101 -65.72 -15.38 -28.47
C ASN A 101 -65.77 -14.25 -27.42
N ALA A 102 -66.60 -13.24 -27.74
CA ALA A 102 -67.17 -12.21 -26.84
C ALA A 102 -68.68 -12.52 -26.56
N PRO A 103 -69.50 -11.64 -25.93
CA PRO A 103 -70.10 -10.54 -26.70
C PRO A 103 -70.52 -9.24 -25.94
N SER A 104 -70.68 -8.15 -26.72
CA SER A 104 -71.62 -7.00 -26.54
C SER A 104 -71.43 -6.02 -25.36
N SER A 105 -71.73 -4.71 -25.44
CA SER A 105 -72.39 -3.87 -26.49
C SER A 105 -71.89 -2.40 -26.50
N SER A 106 -72.26 -1.66 -27.55
CA SER A 106 -71.97 -0.23 -27.86
C SER A 106 -72.87 0.77 -27.06
N VAL A 107 -72.76 2.12 -27.08
CA VAL A 107 -72.59 3.14 -28.18
C VAL A 107 -71.96 4.49 -27.64
N PRO A 108 -71.91 5.68 -28.31
CA PRO A 108 -70.60 6.27 -28.70
C PRO A 108 -70.27 7.74 -28.30
N ALA A 109 -69.00 8.10 -28.50
CA ALA A 109 -68.44 9.39 -28.99
C ALA A 109 -69.00 10.77 -28.55
N SER A 110 -68.09 11.62 -28.03
CA SER A 110 -67.67 12.86 -28.73
C SER A 110 -66.43 13.50 -28.07
N THR A 111 -65.69 14.31 -28.84
CA THR A 111 -64.31 14.74 -28.55
C THR A 111 -64.16 16.23 -28.23
N SER A 112 -63.41 16.56 -27.18
CA SER A 112 -62.43 17.66 -27.14
C SER A 112 -61.57 17.54 -25.87
N GLY A 113 -60.27 17.85 -25.84
CA GLY A 113 -59.40 18.29 -26.93
C GLY A 113 -58.44 19.41 -26.54
N SER A 114 -57.41 19.12 -25.73
CA SER A 114 -56.16 19.92 -25.67
C SER A 114 -55.03 19.13 -25.01
N PRO A 115 -53.77 19.23 -25.48
CA PRO A 115 -52.69 18.35 -25.07
C PRO A 115 -51.95 18.88 -23.84
N THR A 116 -52.03 18.19 -22.71
CA THR A 116 -50.99 18.29 -21.68
C THR A 116 -49.76 17.51 -22.13
N THR A 117 -48.67 18.23 -22.37
CA THR A 117 -47.33 17.66 -22.58
C THR A 117 -46.97 16.73 -21.43
N SER A 118 -46.98 15.43 -21.66
CA SER A 118 -46.48 14.46 -20.70
C SER A 118 -44.95 14.52 -20.69
N SER A 119 -44.37 15.37 -19.85
CA SER A 119 -43.03 15.11 -19.34
C SER A 119 -43.12 13.78 -18.59
N ALA A 120 -42.58 12.71 -19.18
CA ALA A 120 -42.46 11.43 -18.49
C ALA A 120 -41.61 11.66 -17.24
N ALA A 121 -42.24 11.62 -16.06
CA ALA A 121 -41.53 11.68 -14.80
C ALA A 121 -40.59 10.46 -14.74
N PRO A 122 -39.28 10.64 -14.50
CA PRO A 122 -38.35 9.51 -14.45
C PRO A 122 -38.69 8.59 -13.28
N THR A 123 -39.28 7.43 -13.57
CA THR A 123 -39.88 6.50 -12.59
C THR A 123 -38.85 5.62 -11.86
N GLY A 124 -37.66 6.16 -11.57
CA GLY A 124 -36.61 5.45 -10.86
C GLY A 124 -36.59 5.79 -9.37
N THR A 125 -36.52 4.77 -8.51
CA THR A 125 -36.25 4.92 -7.08
C THR A 125 -34.90 5.60 -6.87
N ALA A 126 -34.81 6.54 -5.92
CA ALA A 126 -33.54 7.18 -5.61
C ALA A 126 -32.63 6.24 -4.81
N ALA A 127 -31.37 6.12 -5.22
CA ALA A 127 -30.33 5.36 -4.51
C ALA A 127 -29.23 6.31 -4.00
N GLU A 128 -28.46 5.88 -3.00
CA GLU A 128 -27.36 6.69 -2.45
C GLU A 128 -26.09 6.49 -3.27
N TYR A 129 -25.35 7.57 -3.55
CA TYR A 129 -24.12 7.55 -4.33
C TYR A 129 -23.01 8.32 -3.63
N MET A 130 -21.79 7.81 -3.74
CA MET A 130 -20.56 8.58 -3.56
C MET A 130 -20.19 9.19 -4.92
N ILE A 131 -19.91 10.49 -4.93
CA ILE A 131 -19.59 11.29 -6.12
C ILE A 131 -18.17 11.81 -5.93
N PHE A 132 -17.27 11.41 -6.81
CA PHE A 132 -15.86 11.77 -6.78
C PHE A 132 -15.62 12.84 -7.85
N VAL A 133 -14.84 13.87 -7.54
CA VAL A 133 -14.45 14.89 -8.54
C VAL A 133 -12.96 14.82 -8.89
N ASN A 134 -12.58 15.53 -9.94
CA ASN A 134 -11.21 15.59 -10.41
C ASN A 134 -10.33 16.25 -9.34
N ARG A 135 -9.17 15.66 -9.05
CA ARG A 135 -8.20 16.14 -8.04
C ARG A 135 -7.66 17.54 -8.34
N ASN A 136 -7.65 17.96 -9.62
CA ASN A 136 -7.25 19.31 -10.02
C ASN A 136 -8.39 20.34 -9.99
N THR A 137 -9.57 19.97 -9.49
CA THR A 137 -10.73 20.86 -9.38
C THR A 137 -10.38 22.03 -8.46
N THR A 138 -10.45 23.25 -8.99
CA THR A 138 -10.20 24.46 -8.19
C THR A 138 -11.29 24.63 -7.13
N LYS A 139 -11.00 25.34 -6.04
CA LYS A 139 -12.02 25.64 -5.03
C LYS A 139 -13.29 26.26 -5.63
N ALA A 140 -13.16 27.16 -6.59
CA ALA A 140 -14.29 27.80 -7.26
C ALA A 140 -15.15 26.80 -8.06
N ASP A 141 -14.51 25.81 -8.69
CA ASP A 141 -15.19 24.75 -9.44
C ASP A 141 -15.89 23.76 -8.50
N ALA A 142 -15.24 23.37 -7.39
CA ALA A 142 -15.82 22.50 -6.36
C ALA A 142 -17.01 23.16 -5.66
N ASP A 143 -16.87 24.42 -5.24
CA ASP A 143 -17.95 25.21 -4.64
C ASP A 143 -19.09 25.41 -5.66
N GLY A 144 -18.76 25.62 -6.94
CA GLY A 144 -19.72 25.70 -8.05
C GLY A 144 -20.52 24.41 -8.23
N PHE A 145 -19.84 23.27 -8.30
CA PHE A 145 -20.47 21.96 -8.41
C PHE A 145 -21.34 21.62 -7.19
N GLY A 146 -20.89 21.93 -5.98
CA GLY A 146 -21.70 21.74 -4.77
C GLY A 146 -23.04 22.51 -4.82
N ASN A 147 -23.05 23.72 -5.40
CA ASN A 147 -24.28 24.48 -5.63
C ASN A 147 -25.17 23.87 -6.74
N THR A 148 -24.58 23.37 -7.82
CA THR A 148 -25.29 22.62 -8.87
C THR A 148 -25.93 21.36 -8.29
N LEU A 149 -25.17 20.57 -7.53
CA LEU A 149 -25.62 19.33 -6.91
C LEU A 149 -26.77 19.58 -5.91
N LYS A 150 -26.65 20.62 -5.06
CA LYS A 150 -27.75 21.07 -4.20
C LYS A 150 -29.02 21.43 -4.99
N THR A 151 -28.88 22.03 -6.17
CA THR A 151 -30.02 22.33 -7.05
C THR A 151 -30.61 21.07 -7.68
N ILE A 152 -29.78 20.07 -8.00
CA ILE A 152 -30.21 18.77 -8.54
C ILE A 152 -30.99 17.97 -7.48
N VAL A 153 -30.53 17.93 -6.23
CA VAL A 153 -31.11 17.07 -5.17
C VAL A 153 -32.21 17.75 -4.33
N GLY A 154 -32.24 19.09 -4.28
CA GLY A 154 -33.21 19.84 -3.49
C GLY A 154 -32.97 19.71 -1.99
N ASP A 155 -34.02 19.40 -1.23
CA ASP A 155 -33.98 19.28 0.23
C ASP A 155 -33.37 17.95 0.75
N GLN A 156 -32.80 17.11 -0.14
CA GLN A 156 -32.13 15.89 0.26
C GLN A 156 -30.82 16.20 1.03
N PRO A 157 -30.43 15.38 2.02
CA PRO A 157 -29.13 15.48 2.66
C PRO A 157 -27.99 15.43 1.63
N LEU A 158 -27.02 16.34 1.79
CA LEU A 158 -25.85 16.45 0.93
C LEU A 158 -24.62 16.60 1.84
N ASN A 159 -23.88 15.51 1.98
CA ASN A 159 -22.64 15.47 2.76
C ASN A 159 -21.45 15.63 1.80
N SER A 160 -20.34 16.19 2.29
CA SER A 160 -19.14 16.46 1.49
C SER A 160 -17.86 16.33 2.31
N ILE A 161 -16.87 15.62 1.79
CA ILE A 161 -15.51 15.63 2.35
C ILE A 161 -14.72 16.75 1.69
N VAL A 162 -13.99 17.52 2.50
CA VAL A 162 -13.10 18.60 2.06
C VAL A 162 -11.65 18.25 2.37
N ASP A 163 -10.74 18.62 1.48
CA ASP A 163 -9.30 18.49 1.70
C ASP A 163 -8.81 19.42 2.83
N GLU A 164 -7.50 19.37 3.12
CA GLU A 164 -6.86 20.26 4.09
C GLU A 164 -6.94 21.76 3.70
N ASN A 165 -7.13 22.05 2.41
CA ASN A 165 -7.26 23.41 1.85
C ASN A 165 -8.73 23.91 1.85
N GLY A 166 -9.70 23.07 2.22
CA GLY A 166 -11.12 23.39 2.21
C GLY A 166 -11.78 23.32 0.82
N ILE A 167 -11.21 22.53 -0.10
CA ILE A 167 -11.78 22.16 -1.40
C ILE A 167 -12.62 20.89 -1.20
N ALA A 168 -13.91 20.94 -1.55
CA ALA A 168 -14.74 19.74 -1.54
C ALA A 168 -14.37 18.84 -2.71
N TYR A 169 -14.02 17.59 -2.43
CA TYR A 169 -13.53 16.62 -3.42
C TYR A 169 -14.35 15.32 -3.47
N MET A 170 -15.21 15.08 -2.48
CA MET A 170 -16.19 14.00 -2.53
C MET A 170 -17.54 14.43 -1.96
N TRP A 171 -18.64 13.95 -2.53
CA TRP A 171 -20.00 14.15 -2.03
C TRP A 171 -20.75 12.83 -1.85
N ARG A 172 -21.70 12.81 -0.91
CA ARG A 172 -22.62 11.68 -0.68
C ARG A 172 -24.05 12.17 -0.56
N THR A 173 -24.94 11.64 -1.40
CA THR A 173 -26.36 12.01 -1.44
C THR A 173 -27.20 10.99 -2.21
N LYS A 174 -28.53 11.13 -2.19
CA LYS A 174 -29.47 10.26 -2.91
C LYS A 174 -29.86 10.85 -4.27
N LEU A 175 -29.72 10.06 -5.32
CA LEU A 175 -30.00 10.42 -6.70
C LEU A 175 -30.98 9.41 -7.32
N ARG A 176 -32.01 9.91 -7.99
CA ARG A 176 -32.75 9.16 -9.02
C ARG A 176 -31.89 9.02 -10.29
N PRO A 177 -32.19 8.08 -11.19
CA PRO A 177 -31.46 7.93 -12.45
C PRO A 177 -31.32 9.25 -13.25
N ASP A 178 -32.39 10.05 -13.35
CA ASP A 178 -32.37 11.34 -14.07
C ASP A 178 -31.53 12.44 -13.40
N GLN A 179 -31.21 12.27 -12.12
CA GLN A 179 -30.32 13.15 -11.37
C GLN A 179 -28.88 12.65 -11.51
N LEU A 180 -28.67 11.33 -11.46
CA LEU A 180 -27.38 10.69 -11.68
C LEU A 180 -26.80 11.01 -13.07
N ASP A 181 -27.62 10.94 -14.12
CA ASP A 181 -27.19 11.28 -15.49
C ASP A 181 -26.72 12.74 -15.61
N LYS A 182 -27.36 13.66 -14.86
CA LYS A 182 -26.95 15.08 -14.80
C LYS A 182 -25.65 15.27 -14.02
N VAL A 183 -25.47 14.54 -12.93
CA VAL A 183 -24.25 14.55 -12.11
C VAL A 183 -23.07 14.01 -12.91
N LYS A 184 -23.22 12.85 -13.57
CA LYS A 184 -22.20 12.25 -14.44
C LYS A 184 -21.81 13.11 -15.65
N ALA A 185 -22.67 14.04 -16.04
CA ALA A 185 -22.41 14.96 -17.15
C ALA A 185 -21.65 16.25 -16.74
N ASP A 186 -21.44 16.49 -15.44
CA ASP A 186 -20.66 17.65 -14.99
C ASP A 186 -19.15 17.40 -15.20
N ARG A 187 -18.45 18.41 -15.74
CA ARG A 187 -17.02 18.34 -16.09
C ARG A 187 -16.10 18.06 -14.90
N VAL A 188 -16.53 18.31 -13.66
CA VAL A 188 -15.70 18.06 -12.48
C VAL A 188 -15.81 16.63 -12.01
N VAL A 189 -16.89 15.91 -12.30
CA VAL A 189 -17.10 14.55 -11.80
C VAL A 189 -16.19 13.57 -12.54
N VAL A 190 -15.41 12.79 -11.78
CA VAL A 190 -14.56 11.72 -12.33
C VAL A 190 -15.26 10.36 -12.25
N ASP A 191 -16.01 10.11 -11.18
CA ASP A 191 -16.78 8.88 -11.02
C ASP A 191 -17.97 9.05 -10.05
N THR A 192 -18.92 8.11 -10.10
CA THR A 192 -20.01 7.97 -9.14
C THR A 192 -20.21 6.49 -8.78
N ILE A 193 -19.87 6.10 -7.57
CA ILE A 193 -20.08 4.74 -7.06
C ILE A 193 -21.42 4.68 -6.35
N LEU A 194 -22.19 3.62 -6.61
CA LEU A 194 -23.40 3.30 -5.83
C LEU A 194 -22.96 3.01 -4.39
N TYR A 195 -23.38 3.85 -3.45
CA TYR A 195 -23.02 3.63 -2.05
C TYR A 195 -23.72 2.36 -1.55
N GLN A 196 -22.92 1.34 -1.31
CA GLN A 196 -23.31 0.18 -0.53
C GLN A 196 -22.66 0.35 0.85
N LYS A 197 -23.46 0.23 1.92
CA LYS A 197 -22.92 0.17 3.28
C LYS A 197 -22.17 -1.15 3.39
N GLY A 198 -20.84 -1.09 3.26
CA GLY A 198 -19.99 -2.25 3.45
C GLY A 198 -20.26 -2.90 4.80
N ALA A 199 -20.13 -4.23 4.86
CA ALA A 199 -19.93 -4.86 6.15
C ALA A 199 -18.49 -4.53 6.55
N ALA A 200 -18.29 -3.59 7.47
CA ALA A 200 -17.01 -3.49 8.15
C ALA A 200 -16.64 -4.85 8.72
N GLU A 201 -15.34 -5.12 8.70
CA GLU A 201 -14.81 -6.34 9.27
C GLU A 201 -15.23 -6.43 10.75
N LYS A 202 -15.77 -7.59 11.13
CA LYS A 202 -16.21 -7.82 12.50
C LYS A 202 -15.09 -8.46 13.28
N ASP A 203 -14.92 -7.99 14.51
CA ASP A 203 -14.04 -8.69 15.43
C ASP A 203 -14.53 -10.11 15.69
N PRO A 204 -13.59 -11.08 15.76
CA PRO A 204 -13.91 -12.43 16.17
C PRO A 204 -14.41 -12.43 17.62
N THR A 205 -15.42 -13.24 17.91
CA THR A 205 -15.87 -13.42 19.30
C THR A 205 -14.71 -13.94 20.16
N PRO A 206 -14.49 -13.37 21.36
CA PRO A 206 -13.63 -13.98 22.39
C PRO A 206 -13.87 -15.48 22.51
N ASP A 207 -12.80 -16.28 22.45
CA ASP A 207 -12.90 -17.74 22.53
C ASP A 207 -13.53 -18.14 23.89
N PRO A 208 -14.74 -18.74 23.91
CA PRO A 208 -15.42 -19.12 25.14
C PRO A 208 -14.78 -20.34 25.83
N GLU A 209 -13.83 -21.03 25.18
CA GLU A 209 -13.00 -22.08 25.76
C GLU A 209 -11.69 -21.55 26.36
N ASP A 210 -11.23 -20.34 25.99
CA ASP A 210 -10.19 -19.57 26.70
C ASP A 210 -10.77 -19.00 28.02
N LYS A 211 -11.09 -19.90 28.94
CA LYS A 211 -11.64 -19.61 30.28
C LYS A 211 -10.59 -19.13 31.27
N ASP A 212 -9.63 -18.34 30.78
CA ASP A 212 -8.44 -17.88 31.49
C ASP A 212 -7.51 -19.01 31.98
N PRO A 213 -6.87 -19.79 31.07
CA PRO A 213 -5.63 -20.44 31.42
C PRO A 213 -4.57 -19.34 31.56
N GLU A 214 -4.32 -18.89 32.79
CA GLU A 214 -3.19 -18.02 33.17
C GLU A 214 -1.80 -18.70 32.94
N VAL A 215 -1.71 -19.68 32.02
CA VAL A 215 -0.50 -20.37 31.62
C VAL A 215 0.28 -19.44 30.70
N GLU A 216 1.20 -18.70 31.29
CA GLU A 216 2.15 -17.92 30.50
C GLU A 216 2.98 -18.85 29.59
N PRO A 217 3.17 -18.49 28.32
CA PRO A 217 3.88 -19.31 27.36
C PRO A 217 5.34 -19.48 27.79
N ALA A 218 5.81 -20.72 27.81
CA ALA A 218 7.22 -21.02 28.04
C ALA A 218 8.03 -20.58 26.82
N LEU A 219 8.87 -19.56 26.96
CA LEU A 219 9.64 -19.02 25.84
C LEU A 219 10.76 -19.97 25.35
N GLY A 220 11.19 -20.88 26.23
CA GLY A 220 12.29 -21.81 26.02
C GLY A 220 13.55 -21.40 26.79
N PRO A 221 14.64 -22.17 26.67
CA PRO A 221 15.89 -21.89 27.37
C PRO A 221 16.63 -20.68 26.75
N SER A 222 16.99 -19.72 27.61
CA SER A 222 17.91 -18.64 27.27
C SER A 222 19.28 -19.19 26.83
N PRO A 223 19.94 -18.61 25.81
CA PRO A 223 21.27 -19.03 25.37
C PRO A 223 22.33 -18.93 26.48
N SER A 224 22.60 -20.08 27.11
CA SER A 224 23.77 -20.34 27.96
C SER A 224 24.00 -19.38 29.15
N GLY A 225 23.27 -19.62 30.24
CA GLY A 225 23.78 -19.35 31.60
C GLY A 225 23.93 -17.88 32.00
N THR A 226 23.44 -16.93 31.19
CA THR A 226 23.25 -15.54 31.60
C THR A 226 22.24 -15.49 32.75
N SER A 227 22.79 -15.43 33.96
CA SER A 227 22.11 -15.02 35.17
C SER A 227 21.17 -13.84 34.88
N THR A 228 20.05 -13.80 35.60
CA THR A 228 19.20 -12.62 35.79
C THR A 228 19.96 -11.51 36.53
N ALA A 229 21.03 -11.01 35.91
CA ALA A 229 21.64 -9.75 36.27
C ALA A 229 20.53 -8.68 36.21
N PRO A 230 20.38 -7.83 37.25
CA PRO A 230 19.27 -6.90 37.31
C PRO A 230 19.25 -6.03 36.04
N LEU A 231 18.06 -5.84 35.46
CA LEU A 231 17.83 -4.93 34.33
C LEU A 231 18.30 -3.53 34.74
N ALA A 232 19.52 -3.16 34.30
CA ALA A 232 20.33 -2.15 34.98
C ALA A 232 20.12 -0.73 34.43
N LYS A 233 18.88 -0.26 34.51
CA LYS A 233 18.51 1.15 34.69
C LYS A 233 17.13 1.10 35.35
N ARG A 234 16.83 1.96 36.33
CA ARG A 234 15.45 2.00 36.86
C ARG A 234 14.54 2.41 35.71
N ALA A 235 13.48 1.65 35.46
CA ALA A 235 12.36 2.21 34.72
C ALA A 235 11.84 3.35 35.58
N ASP A 236 11.58 4.51 34.98
CA ASP A 236 10.96 5.62 35.70
C ASP A 236 9.57 5.19 36.20
N TYR A 237 8.91 4.31 35.44
CA TYR A 237 7.62 3.74 35.77
C TYR A 237 7.52 2.25 35.45
N THR A 238 6.76 1.52 36.28
CA THR A 238 6.46 0.10 36.13
C THR A 238 4.96 -0.08 36.24
N GLN A 239 4.33 -0.71 35.24
CA GLN A 239 2.94 -1.15 35.35
C GLN A 239 2.90 -2.58 35.88
N LEU A 240 2.35 -2.74 37.07
CA LEU A 240 2.15 -4.03 37.69
C LEU A 240 0.86 -4.70 37.17
N PRO A 241 0.86 -6.05 37.04
CA PRO A 241 -0.36 -6.84 37.00
C PRO A 241 -1.29 -6.55 38.17
N THR A 242 -2.60 -6.69 37.93
CA THR A 242 -3.62 -6.69 38.98
C THR A 242 -4.32 -8.05 39.02
N ALA A 243 -5.02 -8.34 40.12
CA ALA A 243 -5.89 -9.52 40.20
C ALA A 243 -7.01 -9.53 39.14
N LYS A 244 -7.33 -8.39 38.53
CA LYS A 244 -8.32 -8.24 37.45
C LYS A 244 -7.71 -8.20 36.05
N ASN A 245 -6.40 -8.05 35.91
CA ASN A 245 -5.71 -8.03 34.63
C ASN A 245 -4.21 -8.36 34.77
N LYS A 246 -3.79 -9.47 34.18
CA LYS A 246 -2.38 -9.89 34.16
C LYS A 246 -1.50 -9.14 33.16
N ILE A 247 -2.10 -8.30 32.31
CA ILE A 247 -1.44 -7.45 31.29
C ILE A 247 -0.39 -8.22 30.46
N LEU A 248 -0.72 -9.47 30.10
CA LEU A 248 0.17 -10.38 29.37
C LEU A 248 0.61 -9.77 28.03
N ASP A 249 -0.32 -9.10 27.36
CA ASP A 249 -0.14 -8.31 26.15
C ASP A 249 0.96 -7.25 26.33
N LEU A 250 0.82 -6.35 27.29
CA LEU A 250 1.83 -5.32 27.58
C LEU A 250 3.16 -5.95 28.02
N ARG A 251 3.13 -6.94 28.92
CA ARG A 251 4.35 -7.62 29.41
C ARG A 251 5.12 -8.29 28.28
N THR A 252 4.43 -8.89 27.32
CA THR A 252 5.03 -9.44 26.09
C THR A 252 5.75 -8.35 25.30
N LEU A 253 5.10 -7.19 25.10
CA LEU A 253 5.69 -6.03 24.42
C LEU A 253 6.91 -5.43 25.17
N SER A 254 7.04 -5.64 26.48
CA SER A 254 8.21 -5.22 27.27
C SER A 254 9.26 -6.31 27.48
N THR A 255 8.96 -7.56 27.11
CA THR A 255 9.86 -8.71 27.30
C THR A 255 10.95 -8.70 26.22
N PRO A 256 12.25 -8.62 26.58
CA PRO A 256 13.36 -8.64 25.62
C PRO A 256 13.57 -10.01 24.95
N PRO A 257 14.40 -10.09 23.90
CA PRO A 257 14.94 -11.35 23.41
C PRO A 257 15.67 -12.12 24.52
N GLN A 258 15.73 -13.46 24.38
CA GLN A 258 16.57 -14.34 25.20
C GLN A 258 16.21 -14.43 26.69
N THR A 259 15.02 -13.99 27.12
CA THR A 259 14.50 -14.24 28.47
C THR A 259 13.83 -15.61 28.57
N ASN A 260 13.99 -16.30 29.72
CA ASN A 260 13.38 -17.62 29.97
C ASN A 260 11.83 -17.60 30.12
N GLY A 261 11.23 -16.42 30.23
CA GLY A 261 9.81 -16.23 30.46
C GLY A 261 9.39 -14.77 30.21
N ILE A 262 8.09 -14.51 30.21
CA ILE A 262 7.52 -13.16 30.12
C ILE A 262 7.89 -12.38 31.39
N LEU A 263 8.36 -11.13 31.24
CA LEU A 263 8.68 -10.27 32.38
C LEU A 263 7.44 -10.05 33.25
N GLU A 264 7.61 -9.96 34.58
CA GLU A 264 6.50 -9.78 35.53
C GLU A 264 5.67 -8.50 35.30
N ASN A 265 6.26 -7.46 34.73
CA ASN A 265 5.66 -6.13 34.60
C ASN A 265 5.87 -5.55 33.20
N PHE A 266 5.06 -4.56 32.83
CA PHE A 266 5.34 -3.70 31.67
C PHE A 266 6.15 -2.49 32.13
N PHE A 267 7.30 -2.25 31.51
CA PHE A 267 8.22 -1.18 31.86
C PHE A 267 8.22 -0.09 30.79
N TYR A 268 8.33 1.17 31.21
CA TYR A 268 8.42 2.31 30.31
C TYR A 268 9.29 3.42 30.91
N GLU A 269 10.03 4.13 30.06
CA GLU A 269 10.87 5.27 30.44
C GLU A 269 10.16 6.60 30.11
N ASP A 270 10.58 7.67 30.78
CA ASP A 270 10.04 8.99 30.49
C ASP A 270 10.46 9.49 29.08
N PRO A 271 9.60 10.25 28.38
CA PRO A 271 8.35 10.84 28.87
C PRO A 271 7.08 10.04 28.50
N ALA A 272 7.20 8.74 28.21
CA ALA A 272 6.08 7.81 28.03
C ALA A 272 4.96 8.23 27.03
N GLY A 273 5.34 8.93 25.95
CA GLY A 273 4.43 9.46 24.94
C GLY A 273 4.16 10.97 25.04
N GLU A 274 4.57 11.65 26.12
CA GLU A 274 4.30 13.10 26.28
C GLU A 274 4.89 13.93 25.13
N GLY A 275 4.11 14.90 24.65
CA GLY A 275 4.45 15.72 23.49
C GLY A 275 4.04 15.10 22.15
N ILE A 276 3.63 13.83 22.11
CA ILE A 276 3.05 13.17 20.94
C ILE A 276 1.53 13.07 21.11
N THR A 277 0.79 13.27 20.02
CA THR A 277 -0.68 13.10 19.98
C THR A 277 -1.06 11.92 19.10
N VAL A 278 -1.73 10.92 19.65
CA VAL A 278 -2.26 9.81 18.86
C VAL A 278 -3.68 10.16 18.41
N TYR A 279 -3.88 10.16 17.10
CA TYR A 279 -5.18 10.25 16.46
C TYR A 279 -5.71 8.84 16.27
N HIS A 280 -6.87 8.52 16.81
CA HIS A 280 -7.41 7.16 16.80
C HIS A 280 -8.77 7.12 16.08
N ILE A 281 -8.76 6.59 14.86
CA ILE A 281 -9.90 6.49 13.96
C ILE A 281 -10.63 5.18 14.23
N ASP A 282 -11.91 5.28 14.62
CA ASP A 282 -12.73 4.13 14.98
C ASP A 282 -14.25 4.43 14.85
N ILE A 283 -15.08 3.38 14.89
CA ILE A 283 -16.55 3.50 14.97
C ILE A 283 -17.04 4.08 16.30
N GLY A 284 -16.23 3.96 17.36
CA GLY A 284 -16.59 4.39 18.71
C GLY A 284 -17.68 3.50 19.34
N PRO A 285 -18.41 3.99 20.35
CA PRO A 285 -18.25 5.26 21.05
C PRO A 285 -16.94 5.35 21.85
N PHE A 286 -16.58 6.57 22.25
CA PHE A 286 -15.39 6.87 23.07
C PHE A 286 -15.80 7.42 24.44
N ALA A 287 -15.85 6.57 25.46
CA ALA A 287 -16.21 6.96 26.83
C ALA A 287 -15.02 7.63 27.55
N MET A 288 -14.69 8.86 27.15
CA MET A 288 -13.51 9.61 27.65
C MET A 288 -13.47 9.85 29.16
N ASP A 289 -14.61 9.75 29.85
CA ASP A 289 -14.71 9.83 31.32
C ASP A 289 -14.27 8.55 32.05
N HIS A 290 -13.96 7.47 31.31
CA HIS A 290 -13.50 6.19 31.87
C HIS A 290 -12.15 6.34 32.59
N ASP A 291 -11.96 5.64 33.71
CA ASP A 291 -10.78 5.74 34.59
C ASP A 291 -9.46 5.59 33.84
N GLU A 292 -9.38 4.63 32.91
CA GLU A 292 -8.22 4.41 32.03
C GLU A 292 -7.77 5.66 31.24
N PHE A 293 -8.67 6.58 30.86
CA PHE A 293 -8.29 7.76 30.06
C PHE A 293 -7.81 8.95 30.90
N LYS A 294 -7.98 8.89 32.23
CA LYS A 294 -7.47 9.92 33.14
C LYS A 294 -5.95 10.03 33.01
N THR A 295 -5.40 11.21 33.26
CA THR A 295 -3.95 11.43 33.20
C THR A 295 -3.55 12.56 34.13
N ASP A 296 -2.37 12.43 34.74
CA ASP A 296 -1.70 13.46 35.53
C ASP A 296 -0.72 14.30 34.68
N SER A 297 -0.46 13.86 33.45
CA SER A 297 0.32 14.59 32.45
C SER A 297 -0.45 15.77 31.84
N LYS A 298 0.21 16.58 31.01
CA LYS A 298 -0.45 17.65 30.24
C LYS A 298 -1.19 17.15 28.99
N ALA A 299 -1.29 15.83 28.81
CA ALA A 299 -1.92 15.24 27.66
C ALA A 299 -3.42 15.57 27.60
N ARG A 300 -3.91 15.80 26.39
CA ARG A 300 -5.33 16.07 26.14
C ARG A 300 -6.09 14.79 25.76
N ARG A 301 -7.40 14.86 25.93
CA ARG A 301 -8.40 13.90 25.45
C ARG A 301 -9.42 14.73 24.67
N GLU A 302 -9.48 14.55 23.36
CA GLU A 302 -10.37 15.28 22.46
C GLU A 302 -11.09 14.28 21.53
N THR A 303 -12.25 14.64 21.01
CA THR A 303 -13.02 13.80 20.07
C THR A 303 -13.49 14.63 18.89
N ILE A 304 -13.30 14.10 17.69
CA ILE A 304 -13.86 14.58 16.42
C ILE A 304 -14.94 13.56 16.02
N GLU A 305 -16.17 14.01 15.75
CA GLU A 305 -17.22 13.15 15.19
C GLU A 305 -17.48 13.54 13.73
N VAL A 306 -17.24 12.60 12.80
CA VAL A 306 -17.57 12.75 11.38
C VAL A 306 -18.64 11.76 10.91
N ASN A 307 -18.93 10.72 11.70
CA ASN A 307 -19.97 9.74 11.40
C ASN A 307 -21.35 10.41 11.15
N LEU A 308 -21.98 9.99 10.06
CA LEU A 308 -23.31 10.43 9.63
C LEU A 308 -24.40 9.62 10.37
N ASP A 309 -24.15 8.33 10.61
CA ASP A 309 -25.10 7.44 11.30
C ASP A 309 -24.94 7.54 12.83
N LYS A 310 -25.46 8.63 13.41
CA LYS A 310 -25.31 8.94 14.84
C LYS A 310 -26.06 7.99 15.77
N GLU A 311 -27.10 7.32 15.27
CA GLU A 311 -27.91 6.36 16.04
C GLU A 311 -27.37 4.92 15.93
N ASN A 312 -26.39 4.66 15.07
CA ASN A 312 -25.76 3.35 14.90
C ASN A 312 -24.95 2.96 16.14
N ARG A 313 -25.66 2.46 17.15
CA ARG A 313 -25.11 1.55 18.15
C ARG A 313 -24.91 0.21 17.45
N VAL A 314 -23.77 0.09 16.76
CA VAL A 314 -23.28 -1.18 16.19
C VAL A 314 -23.25 -2.23 17.31
N ALA A 315 -23.29 -3.51 16.97
CA ALA A 315 -23.13 -4.59 17.96
C ALA A 315 -21.86 -4.41 18.81
N ASP A 316 -20.85 -3.76 18.23
CA ASP A 316 -19.52 -3.50 18.79
C ASP A 316 -19.45 -2.14 19.51
N ALA A 317 -20.53 -1.76 20.23
CA ALA A 317 -20.69 -0.46 20.91
C ALA A 317 -19.73 -0.19 22.09
N ASP A 318 -18.62 -0.91 22.21
CA ASP A 318 -17.49 -0.62 23.10
C ASP A 318 -16.16 -0.44 22.33
N HIS A 319 -16.13 -0.74 21.02
CA HIS A 319 -14.92 -1.00 20.22
C HIS A 319 -13.89 0.13 20.35
N GLY A 320 -14.25 1.36 19.98
CA GLY A 320 -13.33 2.50 20.05
C GLY A 320 -12.91 2.90 21.47
N THR A 321 -13.72 2.62 22.49
CA THR A 321 -13.31 2.80 23.89
C THR A 321 -12.26 1.77 24.29
N CYS A 322 -12.46 0.51 23.91
CA CYS A 322 -11.50 -0.56 24.12
C CYS A 322 -10.18 -0.26 23.39
N ALA A 323 -10.23 -0.04 22.07
CA ALA A 323 -9.09 0.20 21.21
C ALA A 323 -8.28 1.45 21.64
N ALA A 324 -8.94 2.59 21.92
CA ALA A 324 -8.26 3.79 22.43
C ALA A 324 -7.55 3.55 23.77
N SER A 325 -8.12 2.73 24.67
CA SER A 325 -7.50 2.42 25.95
C SER A 325 -6.21 1.61 25.81
N LYS A 326 -6.08 0.79 24.76
CA LYS A 326 -4.83 0.08 24.44
C LYS A 326 -3.68 1.00 24.02
N ILE A 327 -3.98 2.25 23.65
CA ILE A 327 -3.00 3.30 23.36
C ILE A 327 -2.57 4.01 24.65
N VAL A 328 -3.50 4.70 25.31
CA VAL A 328 -3.18 5.68 26.39
C VAL A 328 -3.69 5.29 27.78
N GLY A 329 -4.29 4.11 27.94
CA GLY A 329 -4.89 3.65 29.18
C GLY A 329 -3.92 3.57 30.36
N GLN A 330 -4.30 4.13 31.52
CA GLN A 330 -3.48 4.10 32.73
C GLN A 330 -3.05 2.70 33.16
N GLY A 331 -3.93 1.70 33.08
CA GLY A 331 -3.66 0.30 33.39
C GLY A 331 -3.34 -0.54 32.14
N VAL A 332 -3.97 -0.24 31.00
CA VAL A 332 -3.97 -1.13 29.82
C VAL A 332 -3.29 -0.57 28.55
N GLY A 333 -2.76 0.67 28.57
CA GLY A 333 -2.13 1.33 27.42
C GLY A 333 -0.59 1.29 27.40
N THR A 334 -0.01 1.46 26.21
CA THR A 334 1.44 1.48 25.96
C THR A 334 2.08 2.88 26.01
N ALA A 335 1.35 3.96 25.72
CA ALA A 335 1.82 5.36 25.75
C ALA A 335 0.90 6.28 26.58
N LYS A 336 0.93 6.06 27.89
CA LYS A 336 -0.01 6.63 28.88
C LYS A 336 0.00 8.16 28.98
N ARG A 337 1.14 8.78 28.62
CA ARG A 337 1.34 10.24 28.67
C ARG A 337 1.19 10.90 27.29
N ALA A 338 0.86 10.16 26.24
CA ALA A 338 0.51 10.73 24.94
C ALA A 338 -0.85 11.44 24.99
N GLY A 339 -1.01 12.49 24.17
CA GLY A 339 -2.31 13.06 23.83
C GLY A 339 -3.15 12.05 23.03
N LEU A 340 -4.47 12.16 23.13
CA LEU A 340 -5.41 11.34 22.37
C LEU A 340 -6.45 12.25 21.72
N VAL A 341 -6.61 12.12 20.40
CA VAL A 341 -7.74 12.66 19.64
C VAL A 341 -8.45 11.46 19.01
N THR A 342 -9.64 11.11 19.46
CA THR A 342 -10.42 10.05 18.80
C THR A 342 -11.25 10.63 17.66
N VAL A 343 -11.36 9.90 16.56
CA VAL A 343 -12.09 10.32 15.35
C VAL A 343 -13.16 9.28 15.05
N ARG A 344 -14.42 9.65 15.26
CA ARG A 344 -15.57 8.75 15.13
C ARG A 344 -16.06 8.71 13.69
N ILE A 345 -16.00 7.54 13.07
CA ILE A 345 -16.36 7.30 11.67
C ILE A 345 -17.56 6.36 11.53
N ASP A 346 -18.18 6.37 10.35
CA ASP A 346 -18.97 5.22 9.91
C ASP A 346 -18.03 4.12 9.38
N ALA A 347 -18.44 2.87 9.55
CA ALA A 347 -17.64 1.68 9.26
C ALA A 347 -17.71 1.31 7.76
N ASP A 348 -17.34 2.26 6.89
CA ASP A 348 -17.52 2.17 5.44
C ASP A 348 -16.45 2.99 4.67
N PRO A 349 -16.36 2.89 3.34
CA PRO A 349 -15.35 3.62 2.55
C PRO A 349 -15.40 5.14 2.73
N TRP A 350 -16.60 5.71 2.89
CA TRP A 350 -16.79 7.13 3.12
C TRP A 350 -16.23 7.53 4.50
N GLY A 351 -16.60 6.79 5.55
CA GLY A 351 -16.16 7.08 6.91
C GLY A 351 -14.66 6.92 7.11
N VAL A 352 -14.01 5.93 6.48
CA VAL A 352 -12.54 5.79 6.56
C VAL A 352 -11.83 6.97 5.87
N ILE A 353 -12.28 7.39 4.68
CA ILE A 353 -11.73 8.57 4.00
C ILE A 353 -11.97 9.82 4.86
N GLU A 354 -13.18 10.02 5.40
CA GLU A 354 -13.52 11.20 6.21
C GLU A 354 -12.73 11.25 7.51
N GLY A 355 -12.53 10.12 8.18
CA GLY A 355 -11.72 10.00 9.39
C GLY A 355 -10.25 10.31 9.14
N LEU A 356 -9.67 9.77 8.07
CA LEU A 356 -8.29 10.09 7.67
C LEU A 356 -8.14 11.57 7.31
N GLN A 357 -9.08 12.14 6.55
CA GLN A 357 -9.00 13.54 6.12
C GLN A 357 -9.22 14.53 7.27
N ALA A 358 -10.17 14.25 8.17
CA ALA A 358 -10.37 15.05 9.39
C ALA A 358 -9.15 14.97 10.32
N THR A 359 -8.53 13.80 10.42
CA THR A 359 -7.26 13.60 11.15
C THR A 359 -6.14 14.43 10.55
N ALA A 360 -5.89 14.32 9.24
CA ALA A 360 -4.85 15.08 8.55
C ALA A 360 -5.07 16.59 8.74
N LYS A 361 -6.29 17.08 8.53
CA LYS A 361 -6.66 18.49 8.70
C LYS A 361 -6.39 19.01 10.12
N ASP A 362 -6.76 18.26 11.16
CA ASP A 362 -6.54 18.69 12.55
C ASP A 362 -5.05 18.64 12.94
N ILE A 363 -4.29 17.64 12.47
CA ILE A 363 -2.82 17.57 12.58
C ILE A 363 -2.15 18.81 11.99
N MET A 364 -2.55 19.21 10.78
CA MET A 364 -2.00 20.39 10.10
C MET A 364 -2.39 21.69 10.81
N ALA A 365 -3.65 21.83 11.20
CA ALA A 365 -4.16 23.00 11.92
C ALA A 365 -3.50 23.20 13.30
N LYS A 366 -3.04 22.11 13.94
CA LYS A 366 -2.34 22.12 15.24
C LYS A 366 -0.80 22.10 15.13
N ASP A 367 -0.23 22.16 13.91
CA ASP A 367 1.22 22.08 13.63
C ASP A 367 1.92 20.87 14.28
N LEU A 368 1.34 19.69 14.10
CA LEU A 368 1.81 18.43 14.69
C LEU A 368 2.75 17.62 13.78
N ARG A 369 3.46 18.25 12.83
CA ARG A 369 4.45 17.59 11.96
C ARG A 369 5.47 16.80 12.80
N GLY A 370 5.59 15.51 12.54
CA GLY A 370 6.45 14.59 13.29
C GLY A 370 6.12 14.44 14.79
N LYS A 371 4.95 14.90 15.24
CA LYS A 371 4.50 14.90 16.65
C LYS A 371 3.13 14.23 16.83
N ALA A 372 2.65 13.53 15.82
CA ALA A 372 1.44 12.75 15.92
C ALA A 372 1.62 11.34 15.32
N VAL A 373 0.76 10.42 15.72
CA VAL A 373 0.62 9.07 15.17
C VAL A 373 -0.84 8.90 14.77
N VAL A 374 -1.12 8.38 13.58
CA VAL A 374 -2.48 7.91 13.26
C VAL A 374 -2.57 6.43 13.62
N SER A 375 -3.55 6.08 14.43
CA SER A 375 -4.02 4.73 14.67
C SER A 375 -5.39 4.60 14.03
N ILE A 376 -5.61 3.52 13.28
CA ILE A 376 -6.93 3.09 12.84
C ILE A 376 -7.11 1.64 13.28
N SER A 377 -8.31 1.30 13.76
CA SER A 377 -8.68 -0.05 14.23
C SER A 377 -9.82 -0.66 13.40
N VAL A 378 -10.19 0.00 12.31
CA VAL A 378 -11.20 -0.44 11.35
C VAL A 378 -10.52 -0.65 10.00
N GLY A 379 -10.68 -1.84 9.42
CA GLY A 379 -10.39 -2.10 8.02
C GLY A 379 -11.67 -2.13 7.19
N VAL A 380 -11.53 -1.89 5.89
CA VAL A 380 -12.59 -2.13 4.90
C VAL A 380 -11.97 -2.87 3.72
N GLU A 381 -12.56 -4.00 3.39
CA GLU A 381 -12.15 -4.87 2.28
C GLU A 381 -12.35 -4.21 0.92
N ILE A 382 -11.43 -4.50 -0.02
CA ILE A 382 -11.61 -4.22 -1.44
C ILE A 382 -12.34 -5.39 -2.10
N VAL A 383 -13.47 -5.10 -2.73
CA VAL A 383 -14.33 -6.09 -3.36
C VAL A 383 -13.95 -6.29 -4.82
N ASP A 384 -13.67 -5.20 -5.56
CA ASP A 384 -13.02 -5.25 -6.87
C ASP A 384 -12.04 -4.07 -7.01
N PRO A 385 -10.72 -4.32 -7.09
CA PRO A 385 -9.71 -3.26 -7.22
C PRO A 385 -9.90 -2.31 -8.41
N LYS A 386 -10.67 -2.70 -9.44
CA LYS A 386 -10.99 -1.84 -10.59
C LYS A 386 -12.18 -0.95 -10.32
N GLU A 387 -13.22 -1.44 -9.66
CA GLU A 387 -14.39 -0.64 -9.28
C GLU A 387 -14.06 0.28 -8.08
N ASP A 388 -13.26 -0.23 -7.13
CA ASP A 388 -12.77 0.52 -5.97
C ASP A 388 -11.58 1.44 -6.29
N GLN A 389 -11.11 1.50 -7.55
CA GLN A 389 -9.87 2.21 -7.91
C GLN A 389 -9.88 3.68 -7.50
N VAL A 390 -11.02 4.38 -7.59
CA VAL A 390 -11.16 5.78 -7.17
C VAL A 390 -11.11 5.95 -5.64
N ILE A 391 -11.57 4.95 -4.87
CA ILE A 391 -11.49 4.90 -3.41
C ILE A 391 -10.03 4.67 -2.97
N ILE A 392 -9.36 3.69 -3.57
CA ILE A 392 -7.91 3.44 -3.39
C ILE A 392 -7.13 4.73 -3.65
N ASP A 393 -7.50 5.43 -4.71
CA ASP A 393 -6.86 6.63 -5.19
C ASP A 393 -6.98 7.83 -4.24
N TYR A 394 -8.10 7.96 -3.52
CA TYR A 394 -8.35 9.01 -2.53
C TYR A 394 -7.67 8.70 -1.20
N ILE A 395 -7.66 7.42 -0.78
CA ILE A 395 -6.93 6.97 0.42
C ILE A 395 -5.43 7.15 0.23
N ARG A 396 -4.91 6.91 -0.99
CA ARG A 396 -3.51 7.17 -1.36
C ARG A 396 -3.11 8.63 -1.11
N GLU A 397 -3.97 9.58 -1.45
CA GLU A 397 -3.69 11.02 -1.28
C GLU A 397 -3.58 11.43 0.18
N VAL A 398 -4.53 11.01 1.03
CA VAL A 398 -4.48 11.35 2.46
C VAL A 398 -3.32 10.64 3.18
N LEU A 399 -2.96 9.41 2.78
CA LEU A 399 -1.75 8.74 3.25
C LEU A 399 -0.48 9.47 2.80
N GLN A 400 -0.44 10.01 1.58
CA GLN A 400 0.66 10.85 1.10
C GLN A 400 0.77 12.14 1.92
N ALA A 401 -0.34 12.84 2.16
CA ALA A 401 -0.36 14.05 2.98
C ALA A 401 0.12 13.79 4.41
N LEU A 402 -0.27 12.68 5.02
CA LEU A 402 0.22 12.25 6.33
C LEU A 402 1.72 11.92 6.32
N GLN A 403 2.22 11.23 5.28
CA GLN A 403 3.65 10.96 5.10
C GLN A 403 4.47 12.25 4.95
N GLU A 404 4.01 13.20 4.12
CA GLU A 404 4.65 14.51 3.94
C GLU A 404 4.67 15.35 5.23
N TRP A 405 3.77 15.04 6.17
CA TRP A 405 3.73 15.61 7.52
C TRP A 405 4.46 14.78 8.59
N ASP A 406 5.30 13.81 8.18
CA ASP A 406 6.10 12.96 9.08
C ASP A 406 5.25 12.10 10.04
N ILE A 407 4.01 11.77 9.66
CA ILE A 407 3.05 11.06 10.52
C ILE A 407 3.01 9.56 10.20
N PRO A 408 3.47 8.67 11.10
CA PRO A 408 3.26 7.24 10.94
C PRO A 408 1.77 6.87 11.08
N VAL A 409 1.31 5.94 10.24
CA VAL A 409 -0.03 5.36 10.28
C VAL A 409 0.08 3.92 10.74
N VAL A 410 -0.73 3.51 11.72
CA VAL A 410 -0.75 2.16 12.29
C VAL A 410 -2.15 1.57 12.15
N CYS A 411 -2.26 0.38 11.57
CA CYS A 411 -3.53 -0.27 11.26
C CYS A 411 -3.52 -1.78 11.58
N PRO A 412 -4.69 -2.41 11.76
CA PRO A 412 -4.81 -3.87 11.76
C PRO A 412 -4.30 -4.48 10.46
N SER A 413 -3.96 -5.77 10.49
CA SER A 413 -3.79 -6.56 9.26
C SER A 413 -5.10 -7.01 8.63
N GLY A 414 -6.17 -7.08 9.41
CA GLY A 414 -7.42 -7.77 9.07
C GLY A 414 -7.61 -9.06 9.89
N ASN A 415 -8.86 -9.33 10.25
CA ASN A 415 -9.46 -10.48 10.95
C ASN A 415 -10.09 -11.54 9.99
N ASN A 416 -10.07 -11.31 8.68
CA ASN A 416 -10.59 -12.22 7.65
C ASN A 416 -9.65 -13.43 7.34
N GLY A 417 -8.74 -13.75 8.27
CA GLY A 417 -7.85 -14.90 8.21
C GLY A 417 -8.56 -16.24 8.46
N VAL A 418 -7.93 -17.33 8.01
CA VAL A 418 -8.45 -18.69 8.14
C VAL A 418 -7.39 -19.60 8.76
N ALA A 419 -7.81 -20.38 9.78
CA ALA A 419 -6.94 -21.32 10.49
C ALA A 419 -6.16 -22.24 9.54
N GLY A 420 -4.83 -22.28 9.68
CA GLY A 420 -3.95 -23.10 8.84
C GLY A 420 -3.73 -22.59 7.41
N GLN A 421 -4.28 -21.44 7.04
CA GLN A 421 -4.09 -20.81 5.72
C GLN A 421 -3.36 -19.46 5.84
N THR A 422 -2.78 -19.00 4.73
CA THR A 422 -2.19 -17.66 4.63
C THR A 422 -3.11 -16.78 3.78
N VAL A 423 -4.06 -16.12 4.43
CA VAL A 423 -4.84 -15.04 3.81
C VAL A 423 -3.97 -13.79 3.76
N GLN A 424 -3.84 -13.17 2.59
CA GLN A 424 -3.08 -11.92 2.44
C GLN A 424 -3.89 -10.72 2.91
N VAL A 425 -3.21 -9.68 3.36
CA VAL A 425 -3.81 -8.35 3.60
C VAL A 425 -4.54 -7.85 2.34
N ASN A 426 -5.85 -7.60 2.42
CA ASN A 426 -6.67 -7.09 1.31
C ASN A 426 -7.50 -5.84 1.66
N GLU A 427 -7.27 -5.25 2.84
CA GLU A 427 -8.05 -4.12 3.36
C GLU A 427 -7.22 -2.84 3.41
N TYR A 428 -7.88 -1.69 3.30
CA TYR A 428 -7.22 -0.39 3.48
C TYR A 428 -7.36 0.13 4.93
N PRO A 429 -6.35 0.88 5.44
CA PRO A 429 -5.14 1.31 4.75
C PRO A 429 -3.99 0.28 4.72
N ALA A 430 -4.17 -0.92 5.29
CA ALA A 430 -3.10 -1.90 5.46
C ALA A 430 -2.41 -2.32 4.15
N MET A 431 -3.20 -2.48 3.08
CA MET A 431 -2.73 -2.82 1.74
C MET A 431 -1.76 -1.80 1.12
N PHE A 432 -1.67 -0.57 1.64
CA PHE A 432 -0.78 0.49 1.13
C PHE A 432 0.65 0.43 1.69
N ALA A 433 0.97 -0.53 2.56
CA ALA A 433 2.29 -0.66 3.19
C ALA A 433 3.43 -0.97 2.21
N ASP A 434 3.13 -1.34 0.96
CA ASP A 434 4.11 -1.49 -0.13
C ASP A 434 4.58 -0.14 -0.70
N LYS A 435 3.79 0.92 -0.55
CA LYS A 435 3.99 2.26 -1.13
C LYS A 435 4.22 3.34 -0.08
N PHE A 436 3.67 3.17 1.12
CA PHE A 436 3.67 4.14 2.22
C PHE A 436 4.25 3.52 3.49
N PRO A 437 4.77 4.32 4.45
CA PRO A 437 5.28 3.83 5.73
C PRO A 437 4.15 3.48 6.72
N VAL A 438 3.16 2.69 6.26
CA VAL A 438 2.09 2.15 7.08
C VAL A 438 2.63 0.98 7.92
N ILE A 439 2.32 0.99 9.22
CA ILE A 439 2.66 -0.05 10.18
C ILE A 439 1.47 -1.00 10.30
N VAL A 440 1.55 -2.13 9.62
CA VAL A 440 0.49 -3.16 9.63
C VAL A 440 0.75 -4.16 10.73
N VAL A 441 -0.26 -4.42 11.56
CA VAL A 441 -0.12 -5.21 12.80
C VAL A 441 -1.01 -6.44 12.80
N GLY A 442 -0.38 -7.63 12.83
CA GLY A 442 -1.07 -8.90 13.03
C GLY A 442 -1.37 -9.21 14.50
N SER A 443 -2.34 -10.10 14.73
CA SER A 443 -2.74 -10.56 16.07
C SER A 443 -2.10 -11.89 16.44
N THR A 444 -1.65 -12.02 17.70
CA THR A 444 -1.28 -13.30 18.30
C THR A 444 -2.27 -13.72 19.39
N SER A 445 -2.37 -15.03 19.60
CA SER A 445 -2.99 -15.62 20.78
C SER A 445 -2.23 -15.27 22.05
N ARG A 446 -2.83 -15.58 23.21
CA ARG A 446 -2.15 -15.51 24.52
C ARG A 446 -0.97 -16.50 24.64
N ARG A 447 -0.89 -17.50 23.75
CA ARG A 447 0.25 -18.43 23.62
C ARG A 447 1.33 -17.92 22.65
N LEU A 448 1.13 -16.72 22.08
CA LEU A 448 1.98 -16.06 21.09
C LEU A 448 2.01 -16.74 19.72
N GLU A 449 1.15 -17.74 19.50
CA GLU A 449 0.85 -18.30 18.18
C GLU A 449 0.14 -17.23 17.34
N LYS A 450 0.25 -17.29 16.00
CA LYS A 450 -0.53 -16.41 15.13
C LYS A 450 -2.02 -16.66 15.34
N SER A 451 -2.80 -15.60 15.53
CA SER A 451 -4.26 -15.72 15.62
C SER A 451 -4.84 -16.29 14.34
N TRP A 452 -5.80 -17.21 14.48
CA TRP A 452 -6.40 -17.91 13.34
C TRP A 452 -7.11 -16.98 12.36
N PHE A 453 -7.64 -15.87 12.88
CA PHE A 453 -8.29 -14.78 12.14
C PHE A 453 -7.32 -13.75 11.59
N SER A 454 -6.05 -13.70 12.03
CA SER A 454 -5.14 -12.65 11.54
C SER A 454 -4.77 -12.91 10.09
N GLN A 455 -5.08 -11.96 9.21
CA GLN A 455 -4.46 -11.86 7.89
C GLN A 455 -2.94 -11.72 8.03
N GLN A 456 -2.23 -12.12 6.98
CA GLN A 456 -0.78 -12.34 6.96
C GLN A 456 -0.18 -11.81 5.64
N GLY A 457 1.11 -12.08 5.42
CA GLY A 457 1.81 -11.72 4.19
C GLY A 457 2.91 -10.69 4.39
N ASN A 458 3.46 -10.24 3.27
CA ASN A 458 4.66 -9.40 3.24
C ASN A 458 4.41 -7.92 3.62
N LEU A 459 3.13 -7.53 3.81
CA LEU A 459 2.75 -6.18 4.23
C LEU A 459 2.80 -6.00 5.75
N LEU A 460 2.82 -7.08 6.53
CA LEU A 460 2.88 -6.99 8.00
C LEU A 460 4.22 -6.44 8.46
N THR A 461 4.18 -5.38 9.25
CA THR A 461 5.36 -4.80 9.90
C THR A 461 5.70 -5.55 11.19
N THR A 462 4.68 -5.95 11.96
CA THR A 462 4.86 -6.56 13.27
C THR A 462 3.60 -7.28 13.75
N TRP A 463 3.65 -7.85 14.95
CA TRP A 463 2.57 -8.55 15.62
C TRP A 463 2.47 -8.14 17.09
N ALA A 464 1.25 -8.18 17.65
CA ALA A 464 1.02 -8.01 19.09
C ALA A 464 -0.08 -8.98 19.56
N VAL A 465 -0.19 -9.21 20.88
CA VAL A 465 -1.28 -10.03 21.43
C VAL A 465 -2.61 -9.31 21.16
N GLY A 466 -3.51 -9.96 20.42
CA GLY A 466 -4.81 -9.42 20.06
C GLY A 466 -5.98 -10.30 20.51
N GLU A 467 -5.73 -11.51 21.03
CA GLU A 467 -6.77 -12.37 21.59
C GLU A 467 -6.96 -12.17 23.08
N ASN A 468 -8.22 -12.10 23.51
CA ASN A 468 -8.64 -12.01 24.90
C ASN A 468 -7.83 -10.95 25.68
N VAL A 469 -7.64 -9.79 25.04
CA VAL A 469 -6.98 -8.64 25.65
C VAL A 469 -7.96 -7.88 26.52
N ARG A 470 -7.49 -7.42 27.68
CA ARG A 470 -8.30 -6.58 28.58
C ARG A 470 -8.15 -5.09 28.24
N CYS A 471 -9.28 -4.41 28.16
CA CYS A 471 -9.40 -3.01 27.75
C CYS A 471 -10.61 -2.33 28.42
N ALA A 472 -10.71 -1.00 28.32
CA ALA A 472 -11.82 -0.22 28.87
C ALA A 472 -13.17 -0.59 28.25
N SER A 473 -14.24 -0.57 29.04
CA SER A 473 -15.62 -0.70 28.57
C SER A 473 -16.29 0.68 28.47
N SER A 474 -17.06 0.95 27.41
CA SER A 474 -17.83 2.20 27.33
C SER A 474 -19.02 2.22 28.30
N THR A 475 -19.54 1.05 28.66
CA THR A 475 -20.73 0.89 29.52
C THR A 475 -20.41 0.84 31.01
N ASN A 476 -19.15 0.63 31.40
CA ASN A 476 -18.70 0.66 32.78
C ASN A 476 -17.41 1.48 32.90
N LEU A 477 -17.53 2.73 33.36
CA LEU A 477 -16.43 3.72 33.42
C LEU A 477 -15.24 3.36 34.33
N ALA A 478 -15.31 2.26 35.09
CA ALA A 478 -14.21 1.71 35.89
C ALA A 478 -13.97 0.20 35.59
N GLY A 479 -14.55 -0.31 34.50
CA GLY A 479 -14.62 -1.72 34.17
C GLY A 479 -13.77 -2.09 32.97
N LEU A 480 -13.02 -3.17 33.09
CA LEU A 480 -12.36 -3.79 31.94
C LEU A 480 -13.25 -4.89 31.36
N LYS A 481 -13.29 -4.99 30.04
CA LYS A 481 -13.84 -6.12 29.28
C LYS A 481 -12.73 -6.88 28.58
N PHE A 482 -13.05 -8.06 28.06
CA PHE A 482 -12.23 -8.78 27.10
C PHE A 482 -12.72 -8.47 25.69
N GLU A 483 -11.79 -8.32 24.74
CA GLU A 483 -12.05 -8.33 23.30
C GLU A 483 -10.98 -9.14 22.57
N THR A 484 -11.24 -9.49 21.31
CA THR A 484 -10.36 -10.29 20.45
C THR A 484 -10.37 -9.70 19.06
N GLY A 485 -9.21 -9.39 18.47
CA GLY A 485 -9.12 -8.79 17.14
C GLY A 485 -7.78 -8.10 16.87
N THR A 486 -7.41 -8.00 15.59
CA THR A 486 -6.26 -7.17 15.13
C THR A 486 -6.49 -5.69 15.44
N SER A 487 -7.76 -5.28 15.50
CA SER A 487 -8.31 -4.02 16.01
C SER A 487 -7.79 -3.61 17.39
N PHE A 488 -7.35 -4.56 18.23
CA PHE A 488 -6.77 -4.30 19.56
C PHE A 488 -5.25 -4.56 19.63
N ALA A 489 -4.70 -5.29 18.66
CA ALA A 489 -3.25 -5.45 18.48
C ALA A 489 -2.62 -4.16 17.92
N GLY A 490 -3.21 -3.58 16.87
CA GLY A 490 -2.76 -2.35 16.21
C GLY A 490 -2.57 -1.15 17.16
N PRO A 491 -3.58 -0.78 17.98
CA PRO A 491 -3.48 0.34 18.92
C PRO A 491 -2.36 0.20 19.97
N GLN A 492 -2.02 -1.03 20.40
CA GLN A 492 -0.87 -1.25 21.30
C GLN A 492 0.44 -0.81 20.63
N VAL A 493 0.61 -1.13 19.34
CA VAL A 493 1.77 -0.74 18.54
C VAL A 493 1.74 0.75 18.21
N ALA A 494 0.56 1.36 18.03
CA ALA A 494 0.43 2.80 17.86
C ALA A 494 0.94 3.58 19.09
N GLY A 495 0.67 3.07 20.30
CA GLY A 495 1.30 3.61 21.50
C GLY A 495 2.81 3.32 21.58
N ILE A 496 3.32 2.18 21.09
CA ILE A 496 4.78 1.97 20.96
C ILE A 496 5.42 3.00 20.01
N ALA A 497 4.78 3.31 18.88
CA ALA A 497 5.22 4.37 17.97
C ALA A 497 5.28 5.74 18.68
N ALA A 498 4.21 6.12 19.39
CA ALA A 498 4.17 7.36 20.16
C ALA A 498 5.21 7.40 21.30
N TYR A 499 5.42 6.27 21.98
CA TYR A 499 6.47 6.11 22.97
C TYR A 499 7.85 6.38 22.35
N PHE A 500 8.20 5.74 21.23
CA PHE A 500 9.48 5.96 20.54
C PHE A 500 9.65 7.39 20.06
N MET A 501 8.64 8.00 19.46
CA MET A 501 8.67 9.41 19.01
C MET A 501 8.86 10.40 20.17
N SER A 502 8.39 10.05 21.38
CA SER A 502 8.63 10.87 22.58
C SER A 502 9.99 10.61 23.26
N HIS A 503 10.56 9.41 23.09
CA HIS A 503 11.65 8.91 23.92
C HIS A 503 12.96 9.66 23.64
N PRO A 504 13.71 10.14 24.67
CA PRO A 504 14.83 11.05 24.45
C PRO A 504 15.98 10.45 23.64
N ASP A 505 16.17 9.12 23.66
CA ASP A 505 17.28 8.47 22.97
C ASP A 505 16.89 7.80 21.64
N PHE A 506 15.58 7.68 21.36
CA PHE A 506 15.04 7.30 20.05
C PHE A 506 14.70 8.51 19.19
N ASN A 507 13.95 9.50 19.70
CA ASN A 507 13.54 10.68 18.93
C ASN A 507 14.71 11.36 18.17
N LYS A 508 15.88 11.50 18.81
CA LYS A 508 17.11 12.06 18.22
C LYS A 508 17.63 11.34 16.97
N GLY A 509 17.22 10.09 16.72
CA GLY A 509 17.65 9.31 15.54
C GLY A 509 16.65 9.34 14.39
N PHE A 510 15.43 9.84 14.58
CA PHE A 510 14.45 10.00 13.51
C PHE A 510 14.84 11.22 12.66
N ARG A 511 14.87 11.03 11.35
CA ARG A 511 15.20 12.09 10.39
C ARG A 511 13.95 12.88 10.06
N VAL A 512 14.03 14.21 10.15
CA VAL A 512 12.97 15.11 9.66
C VAL A 512 12.78 14.87 8.16
N GLY A 513 11.54 14.66 7.71
CA GLY A 513 11.18 14.23 6.37
C GLY A 513 11.13 12.71 6.15
N SER A 514 11.49 11.89 7.15
CA SER A 514 11.25 10.44 7.11
C SER A 514 10.86 9.82 8.45
N VAL A 515 10.31 10.59 9.41
CA VAL A 515 9.99 10.10 10.76
C VAL A 515 9.02 8.92 10.70
N ALA A 516 8.00 9.00 9.84
CA ALA A 516 7.03 7.91 9.64
C ALA A 516 7.71 6.59 9.21
N ALA A 517 8.62 6.66 8.24
CA ALA A 517 9.38 5.51 7.76
C ALA A 517 10.36 5.00 8.81
N ASP A 518 11.09 5.89 9.48
CA ASP A 518 12.07 5.52 10.49
C ASP A 518 11.40 4.86 11.72
N VAL A 519 10.19 5.29 12.10
CA VAL A 519 9.39 4.65 13.17
C VAL A 519 8.92 3.26 12.75
N ARG A 520 8.40 3.10 11.51
CA ARG A 520 8.03 1.79 10.95
C ARG A 520 9.22 0.84 10.94
N ASP A 521 10.36 1.30 10.42
CA ASP A 521 11.57 0.50 10.24
C ASP A 521 12.18 0.12 11.59
N LEU A 522 12.15 1.01 12.58
CA LEU A 522 12.54 0.69 13.96
C LEU A 522 11.64 -0.40 14.56
N ILE A 523 10.31 -0.29 14.43
CA ILE A 523 9.37 -1.30 14.94
C ILE A 523 9.58 -2.65 14.24
N GLY A 524 9.65 -2.68 12.90
CA GLY A 524 9.85 -3.91 12.14
C GLY A 524 11.20 -4.57 12.44
N ALA A 525 12.30 -3.83 12.35
CA ALA A 525 13.65 -4.37 12.56
C ALA A 525 13.98 -4.75 14.01
N THR A 526 13.15 -4.35 14.98
CA THR A 526 13.27 -4.73 16.40
C THR A 526 12.20 -5.71 16.85
N SER A 527 11.28 -6.11 15.98
CA SER A 527 10.29 -7.16 16.25
C SER A 527 10.94 -8.54 16.16
N PHE A 528 10.60 -9.44 17.08
CA PHE A 528 11.22 -10.77 17.15
C PHE A 528 10.28 -11.81 17.80
N PRO A 529 10.38 -13.09 17.42
CA PRO A 529 9.58 -14.14 18.01
C PRO A 529 9.99 -14.39 19.47
N ARG A 530 9.02 -14.39 20.39
CA ARG A 530 9.29 -14.64 21.81
C ARG A 530 9.57 -16.10 22.11
N ILE A 531 8.92 -17.01 21.39
CA ILE A 531 9.23 -18.44 21.36
C ILE A 531 10.20 -18.67 20.20
N THR A 532 11.43 -19.10 20.53
CA THR A 532 12.51 -19.30 19.55
C THR A 532 12.95 -20.76 19.42
N HIS A 533 12.37 -21.66 20.22
CA HIS A 533 12.71 -23.08 20.23
C HIS A 533 11.86 -23.92 19.24
N GLU A 534 10.87 -23.30 18.61
CA GLU A 534 9.98 -23.86 17.60
C GLU A 534 9.77 -22.84 16.46
N ALA A 535 9.55 -23.32 15.23
CA ALA A 535 9.34 -22.48 14.06
C ALA A 535 7.87 -22.06 13.91
N GLY A 536 7.61 -20.95 13.22
CA GLY A 536 6.25 -20.49 12.88
C GLY A 536 5.68 -19.40 13.79
N TYR A 537 6.30 -19.17 14.96
CA TYR A 537 5.94 -18.05 15.84
C TYR A 537 6.26 -16.70 15.18
N PRO A 538 5.37 -15.71 15.28
CA PRO A 538 5.52 -14.41 14.62
C PRO A 538 6.50 -13.48 15.33
N SER A 539 7.11 -12.57 14.57
CA SER A 539 7.94 -11.49 15.11
C SER A 539 7.07 -10.42 15.79
N MET A 540 7.09 -10.39 17.12
CA MET A 540 6.24 -9.48 17.90
C MET A 540 6.95 -8.17 18.25
N ALA A 541 6.18 -7.07 18.27
CA ALA A 541 6.66 -5.74 18.61
C ALA A 541 7.32 -5.70 19.99
N TRP A 542 8.28 -4.80 20.18
CA TRP A 542 9.02 -4.64 21.43
C TRP A 542 9.25 -3.16 21.71
N ASN A 543 9.00 -2.70 22.94
CA ASN A 543 9.24 -1.33 23.37
C ASN A 543 10.73 -1.01 23.64
N LEU A 544 11.66 -1.89 23.24
CA LEU A 544 13.10 -1.80 23.46
C LEU A 544 13.55 -1.71 24.94
N TRP A 545 12.67 -2.04 25.89
CA TRP A 545 13.05 -2.22 27.28
C TRP A 545 14.09 -3.34 27.42
N GLY A 546 15.15 -3.13 28.22
CA GLY A 546 16.23 -4.10 28.39
C GLY A 546 17.17 -4.27 27.18
N SER A 547 16.97 -3.52 26.08
CA SER A 547 17.79 -3.58 24.86
C SER A 547 19.29 -3.37 25.08
N GLN A 548 19.68 -2.64 26.13
CA GLN A 548 21.08 -2.44 26.51
C GLN A 548 21.79 -3.74 26.90
N GLN A 549 21.06 -4.71 27.45
CA GLN A 549 21.57 -6.03 27.82
C GLN A 549 21.36 -7.02 26.67
N ALA A 550 20.13 -7.11 26.15
CA ALA A 550 19.75 -8.07 25.11
C ALA A 550 20.52 -7.89 23.79
N CYS A 551 20.89 -6.67 23.40
CA CYS A 551 21.70 -6.41 22.19
C CYS A 551 23.12 -5.88 22.53
N SER A 552 23.70 -6.31 23.66
CA SER A 552 25.03 -5.83 24.09
C SER A 552 26.19 -6.39 23.24
N VAL A 553 27.06 -5.50 22.76
CA VAL A 553 28.37 -5.87 22.17
C VAL A 553 29.46 -5.39 23.14
N ASN A 554 30.20 -6.33 23.73
CA ASN A 554 31.44 -6.13 24.50
C ASN A 554 31.50 -4.84 25.38
N GLY A 555 30.79 -4.88 26.52
CA GLY A 555 31.16 -4.16 27.75
C GLY A 555 31.19 -2.63 27.70
N GLY A 556 30.10 -1.98 28.14
CA GLY A 556 30.11 -0.54 28.44
C GLY A 556 28.72 0.11 28.46
N GLY A 557 28.10 0.19 29.64
CA GLY A 557 26.78 0.80 29.82
C GLY A 557 26.79 2.32 29.68
N SER A 558 25.82 2.88 28.94
CA SER A 558 25.42 4.30 28.90
C SER A 558 24.24 4.47 27.93
N SER A 559 23.56 5.63 27.98
CA SER A 559 22.44 6.03 27.10
C SER A 559 22.70 5.82 25.60
N GLY A 560 23.96 5.85 25.16
CA GLY A 560 24.33 5.53 23.78
C GLY A 560 23.95 4.12 23.32
N ALA A 561 23.53 3.20 24.19
CA ALA A 561 23.09 1.86 23.80
C ALA A 561 21.78 1.85 22.99
N GLN A 562 20.73 2.53 23.45
CA GLN A 562 19.44 2.63 22.74
C GLN A 562 19.62 3.33 21.38
N SER A 563 20.34 4.45 21.34
CA SER A 563 20.64 5.14 20.07
C SER A 563 21.56 4.33 19.13
N ARG A 564 22.39 3.39 19.64
CA ARG A 564 23.15 2.44 18.80
C ARG A 564 22.26 1.34 18.22
N VAL A 565 21.31 0.82 18.99
CA VAL A 565 20.30 -0.14 18.52
C VAL A 565 19.48 0.50 17.41
N MET A 566 18.92 1.68 17.69
CA MET A 566 18.15 2.43 16.71
C MET A 566 18.94 2.75 15.44
N ARG A 567 20.16 3.28 15.57
CA ARG A 567 21.00 3.59 14.41
C ARG A 567 21.26 2.35 13.54
N ARG A 568 21.53 1.19 14.16
CA ARG A 568 21.74 -0.06 13.42
C ARG A 568 20.48 -0.52 12.68
N ALA A 569 19.32 -0.41 13.31
CA ALA A 569 18.03 -0.67 12.66
C ALA A 569 17.83 0.26 11.43
N LEU A 570 18.03 1.57 11.58
CA LEU A 570 17.88 2.56 10.51
C LEU A 570 18.99 2.52 9.43
N GLU A 571 20.16 1.95 9.74
CA GLU A 571 21.24 1.69 8.78
C GLU A 571 21.02 0.38 7.99
N GLY A 572 19.89 -0.33 8.18
CA GLY A 572 19.63 -1.65 7.58
C GLY A 572 20.55 -2.76 8.12
N ARG A 573 21.39 -2.44 9.10
CA ARG A 573 22.36 -3.37 9.71
C ARG A 573 21.66 -4.16 10.81
N GLN A 574 20.93 -5.21 10.40
CA GLN A 574 20.31 -6.24 11.25
C GLN A 574 21.07 -6.39 12.56
N LEU A 575 20.42 -6.10 13.69
CA LEU A 575 21.06 -5.89 15.00
C LEU A 575 22.05 -7.02 15.38
N PRO A 576 23.38 -6.85 15.19
CA PRO A 576 24.34 -7.97 15.21
C PRO A 576 24.62 -8.60 16.60
N ALA A 577 23.78 -8.29 17.59
CA ALA A 577 23.85 -8.83 18.96
C ALA A 577 22.48 -9.29 19.49
N CYS A 578 21.39 -9.10 18.73
CA CYS A 578 20.08 -9.66 19.02
C CYS A 578 19.75 -10.83 18.05
N SER A 579 20.77 -11.41 17.42
CA SER A 579 20.71 -12.41 16.36
C SER A 579 20.17 -13.76 16.84
N LEU A 580 18.86 -13.99 16.67
CA LEU A 580 18.21 -15.31 16.74
C LEU A 580 17.34 -15.59 15.50
N ALA A 581 17.82 -15.22 14.31
CA ALA A 581 17.35 -15.90 13.10
C ALA A 581 17.80 -17.38 13.19
N PRO A 582 16.92 -18.37 13.01
CA PRO A 582 17.32 -19.77 13.06
C PRO A 582 18.32 -20.07 11.93
N SER A 583 19.49 -20.60 12.31
CA SER A 583 20.56 -20.94 11.37
C SER A 583 20.17 -22.14 10.51
N SER A 584 19.56 -21.89 9.35
CA SER A 584 19.40 -22.87 8.26
C SER A 584 20.57 -22.85 7.26
N ALA A 585 21.67 -22.17 7.59
CA ALA A 585 22.94 -22.28 6.88
C ALA A 585 23.83 -23.36 7.54
N PRO A 586 24.32 -24.38 6.79
CA PRO A 586 25.33 -25.30 7.30
C PRO A 586 26.63 -24.56 7.58
N ALA A 587 27.24 -24.82 8.75
CA ALA A 587 28.51 -24.21 9.11
C ALA A 587 29.62 -24.67 8.14
N THR A 588 30.22 -23.72 7.41
CA THR A 588 31.54 -23.89 6.79
C THR A 588 32.61 -23.34 7.73
N ALA A 589 33.75 -24.04 7.80
CA ALA A 589 34.68 -23.94 8.91
C ALA A 589 35.41 -22.59 9.02
N ALA A 590 35.76 -22.21 10.25
CA ALA A 590 36.59 -21.05 10.53
C ALA A 590 37.99 -21.18 9.89
N PRO A 591 38.61 -20.07 9.44
CA PRO A 591 39.92 -20.10 8.80
C PRO A 591 41.04 -20.42 9.80
N THR A 592 41.87 -21.40 9.47
CA THR A 592 43.06 -21.73 10.25
C THR A 592 44.13 -20.64 10.11
N ALA A 593 44.84 -20.33 11.20
CA ALA A 593 45.81 -19.24 11.25
C ALA A 593 47.00 -19.42 10.28
N ALA A 594 47.43 -18.30 9.67
CA ALA A 594 48.66 -18.23 8.88
C ALA A 594 49.91 -18.09 9.78
N PRO A 595 50.99 -18.83 9.51
CA PRO A 595 52.31 -18.57 10.09
C PRO A 595 53.14 -17.57 9.26
N SER A 596 54.13 -16.98 9.91
CA SER A 596 54.91 -15.81 9.44
C SER A 596 56.04 -16.13 8.43
N ALA A 597 56.24 -15.18 7.51
CA ALA A 597 57.41 -14.82 6.69
C ALA A 597 58.73 -15.63 6.73
N ALA A 598 59.29 -15.92 5.54
CA ALA A 598 60.69 -15.60 5.15
C ALA A 598 60.88 -15.75 3.60
N PRO A 599 61.89 -15.10 2.96
CA PRO A 599 61.92 -14.91 1.50
C PRO A 599 63.03 -15.65 0.72
N SER A 600 62.81 -15.88 -0.59
CA SER A 600 63.78 -16.20 -1.68
C SER A 600 63.00 -16.29 -3.01
N GLY A 601 63.44 -15.83 -4.19
CA GLY A 601 64.59 -15.05 -4.62
C GLY A 601 64.47 -14.68 -6.13
N ILE A 602 65.12 -13.60 -6.55
CA ILE A 602 65.24 -13.11 -7.96
C ILE A 602 66.45 -13.88 -8.58
N PRO A 603 66.50 -14.33 -9.88
CA PRO A 603 66.64 -13.39 -11.00
C PRO A 603 66.23 -13.79 -12.45
N ASN A 604 66.28 -12.76 -13.31
CA ASN A 604 66.38 -12.76 -14.79
C ASN A 604 65.14 -13.24 -15.59
N GLY A 605 64.78 -12.60 -16.71
CA GLY A 605 65.31 -11.38 -17.32
C GLY A 605 64.77 -11.19 -18.75
N GLY A 606 64.83 -9.97 -19.30
CA GLY A 606 64.42 -9.67 -20.68
C GLY A 606 63.78 -8.30 -20.86
N SER A 607 64.35 -7.50 -21.77
CA SER A 607 63.89 -6.16 -22.17
C SER A 607 64.16 -6.02 -23.69
N PRO A 608 63.87 -4.88 -24.35
CA PRO A 608 62.54 -4.44 -24.81
C PRO A 608 62.49 -4.33 -26.35
N THR A 609 61.33 -3.96 -26.92
CA THR A 609 61.06 -3.36 -28.28
C THR A 609 59.59 -3.67 -28.64
N THR A 610 58.82 -2.95 -29.47
CA THR A 610 58.87 -1.63 -30.16
C THR A 610 57.45 -1.34 -30.67
N GLY A 611 57.04 -0.07 -30.82
CA GLY A 611 55.84 0.26 -31.60
C GLY A 611 55.14 1.55 -31.19
N GLY A 612 55.22 2.57 -32.04
CA GLY A 612 54.48 3.84 -31.90
C GLY A 612 53.04 3.77 -32.44
N PRO A 613 52.31 4.89 -32.44
CA PRO A 613 50.85 4.93 -32.57
C PRO A 613 50.36 4.89 -34.02
N VAL A 614 49.15 4.36 -34.21
CA VAL A 614 48.32 4.61 -35.41
C VAL A 614 46.91 4.98 -34.99
N THR A 615 46.50 6.19 -35.35
CA THR A 615 45.13 6.68 -35.20
C THR A 615 44.36 6.42 -36.49
N THR A 616 43.25 5.69 -36.43
CA THR A 616 42.24 5.71 -37.50
C THR A 616 40.84 5.48 -36.95
N THR A 617 40.00 6.50 -37.05
CA THR A 617 38.54 6.40 -37.02
C THR A 617 38.02 5.47 -38.12
N VAL A 618 37.21 4.47 -37.76
CA VAL A 618 36.26 3.84 -38.69
C VAL A 618 34.91 3.63 -37.99
N THR A 619 33.86 3.90 -38.74
CA THR A 619 32.43 3.71 -38.46
C THR A 619 32.03 2.27 -38.08
N SER A 620 30.89 2.15 -37.41
CA SER A 620 30.21 0.89 -37.08
C SER A 620 29.98 -0.03 -38.28
N PRO A 621 30.08 -1.36 -38.11
CA PRO A 621 29.29 -2.33 -38.86
C PRO A 621 27.94 -2.54 -38.18
N ALA A 622 26.86 -2.61 -38.97
CA ALA A 622 25.65 -3.30 -38.53
C ALA A 622 25.90 -4.81 -38.63
N GLU A 623 25.84 -5.53 -37.52
CA GLU A 623 26.15 -6.96 -37.50
C GLU A 623 24.87 -7.80 -37.56
N THR A 624 24.59 -8.34 -38.75
CA THR A 624 23.61 -9.42 -38.95
C THR A 624 24.18 -10.73 -38.41
N ALA A 625 23.68 -11.18 -37.26
CA ALA A 625 24.10 -12.45 -36.67
C ALA A 625 23.55 -13.65 -37.48
N THR A 626 24.42 -14.41 -38.13
CA THR A 626 24.10 -15.67 -38.84
C THR A 626 24.61 -16.91 -38.09
N GLY A 627 24.53 -16.88 -36.75
CA GLY A 627 24.82 -18.03 -35.87
C GLY A 627 23.54 -18.62 -35.27
N PRO A 628 23.58 -19.84 -34.71
CA PRO A 628 22.46 -20.36 -33.92
C PRO A 628 22.20 -19.47 -32.69
N PRO A 629 20.94 -19.35 -32.23
CA PRO A 629 20.59 -18.49 -31.11
C PRO A 629 21.27 -18.95 -29.81
N SER A 630 21.76 -18.00 -29.04
CA SER A 630 22.44 -18.24 -27.77
C SER A 630 21.41 -18.32 -26.64
N CYS A 631 21.16 -19.52 -26.15
CA CYS A 631 20.08 -19.81 -25.20
C CYS A 631 20.64 -20.23 -23.83
N GLY A 632 20.20 -19.57 -22.76
CA GLY A 632 20.58 -19.90 -21.39
C GLY A 632 22.03 -19.53 -21.04
N VAL A 633 22.59 -18.49 -21.65
CA VAL A 633 23.94 -18.00 -21.36
C VAL A 633 23.99 -17.46 -19.93
N CYS A 634 24.88 -18.00 -19.10
CA CYS A 634 25.05 -17.55 -17.71
C CYS A 634 25.76 -16.19 -17.62
N GLY A 635 25.28 -15.33 -16.73
CA GLY A 635 25.95 -14.08 -16.37
C GLY A 635 25.48 -13.51 -15.03
N ALA A 636 26.16 -12.45 -14.57
CA ALA A 636 25.64 -11.59 -13.52
C ALA A 636 24.44 -10.78 -14.02
N GLN A 637 23.76 -10.06 -13.11
CA GLN A 637 22.80 -9.02 -13.52
C GLN A 637 23.57 -7.88 -14.22
N VAL A 638 23.06 -7.41 -15.36
CA VAL A 638 23.56 -6.15 -15.95
C VAL A 638 23.16 -4.96 -15.06
N PRO A 639 24.01 -3.93 -14.88
CA PRO A 639 23.66 -2.78 -14.06
C PRO A 639 22.58 -1.93 -14.76
N ASP A 640 21.65 -1.37 -13.97
CA ASP A 640 20.53 -0.56 -14.46
C ASP A 640 21.00 0.55 -15.43
N GLY A 641 20.35 0.64 -16.59
CA GLY A 641 20.62 1.67 -17.59
C GLY A 641 21.80 1.35 -18.53
N VAL A 642 22.17 0.07 -18.66
CA VAL A 642 23.21 -0.38 -19.60
C VAL A 642 22.77 -0.17 -21.07
N SER A 643 23.75 0.08 -21.96
CA SER A 643 23.50 0.33 -23.38
C SER A 643 22.89 -0.89 -24.09
N GLY A 644 21.57 -0.89 -24.25
CA GLY A 644 20.79 -1.93 -24.91
C GLY A 644 19.73 -2.58 -24.04
N GLU A 645 19.62 -2.17 -22.76
CA GLU A 645 18.44 -2.44 -21.94
C GLU A 645 17.23 -1.64 -22.44
N ILE A 646 16.09 -2.31 -22.58
CA ILE A 646 14.81 -1.72 -23.03
C ILE A 646 13.66 -1.94 -22.05
N GLY A 647 13.92 -2.51 -20.88
CA GLY A 647 12.97 -2.64 -19.77
C GLY A 647 13.08 -3.97 -19.01
N GLY A 648 12.28 -4.12 -17.96
CA GLY A 648 12.22 -5.33 -17.14
C GLY A 648 11.05 -5.35 -16.16
N GLN A 649 10.82 -6.48 -15.50
CA GLN A 649 9.77 -6.70 -14.50
C GLN A 649 10.33 -7.38 -13.24
N VAL A 650 10.10 -6.76 -12.09
CA VAL A 650 10.39 -7.32 -10.76
C VAL A 650 9.27 -8.29 -10.35
N GLY A 651 9.64 -9.43 -9.76
CA GLY A 651 8.72 -10.51 -9.37
C GLY A 651 8.37 -11.49 -10.50
N CYS A 652 8.70 -11.16 -11.76
CA CYS A 652 8.47 -11.93 -12.99
C CYS A 652 7.27 -12.90 -12.95
N GLN A 653 6.04 -12.36 -12.91
CA GLN A 653 4.84 -13.18 -12.76
C GLN A 653 4.64 -14.10 -13.98
N GLY A 654 4.87 -15.40 -13.80
CA GLY A 654 4.83 -16.40 -14.86
C GLY A 654 6.22 -16.84 -15.37
N GLY A 655 7.32 -16.29 -14.85
CA GLY A 655 8.68 -16.80 -15.04
C GLY A 655 9.14 -16.85 -16.51
N ILE A 656 9.72 -17.98 -16.91
CA ILE A 656 10.29 -18.19 -18.26
C ILE A 656 9.24 -17.96 -19.38
N PRO A 657 8.05 -18.59 -19.36
CA PRO A 657 7.01 -18.34 -20.36
C PRO A 657 6.62 -16.86 -20.50
N TYR A 658 6.56 -16.13 -19.39
CA TYR A 658 6.27 -14.69 -19.40
C TYR A 658 7.39 -13.89 -20.07
N ALA A 659 8.65 -14.13 -19.71
CA ALA A 659 9.79 -13.40 -20.27
C ALA A 659 10.00 -13.71 -21.77
N HIS A 660 9.82 -14.97 -22.16
CA HIS A 660 9.92 -15.41 -23.55
C HIS A 660 8.85 -14.74 -24.42
N SER A 661 7.57 -14.90 -24.08
CA SER A 661 6.44 -14.29 -24.82
C SER A 661 6.47 -12.76 -24.85
N SER A 662 6.94 -12.12 -23.77
CA SER A 662 7.11 -10.65 -23.72
C SER A 662 8.20 -10.15 -24.67
N CYS A 663 9.31 -10.89 -24.82
CA CYS A 663 10.33 -10.55 -25.81
C CYS A 663 9.87 -10.89 -27.24
N GLU A 664 9.11 -11.98 -27.44
CA GLU A 664 8.53 -12.31 -28.74
C GLU A 664 7.57 -11.21 -29.25
N GLY A 665 6.66 -10.74 -28.40
CA GLY A 665 5.70 -9.67 -28.73
C GLY A 665 6.32 -8.28 -28.96
N ASN A 666 7.61 -8.08 -28.63
CA ASN A 666 8.31 -6.81 -28.75
C ASN A 666 9.25 -6.82 -29.98
N ALA A 667 8.93 -6.05 -31.01
CA ALA A 667 9.71 -6.00 -32.26
C ALA A 667 11.18 -5.55 -32.09
N ASN A 668 11.48 -4.77 -31.04
CA ASN A 668 12.83 -4.27 -30.76
C ASN A 668 13.62 -5.17 -29.81
N CYS A 669 12.98 -6.13 -29.13
CA CYS A 669 13.68 -7.11 -28.30
C CYS A 669 14.48 -8.08 -29.18
N LYS A 670 15.74 -8.33 -28.81
CA LYS A 670 16.63 -9.32 -29.43
C LYS A 670 17.15 -10.35 -28.44
N SER A 671 17.17 -10.04 -27.14
CA SER A 671 17.35 -11.04 -26.08
C SER A 671 16.61 -10.65 -24.81
N TRP A 672 16.43 -11.62 -23.94
CA TRP A 672 15.83 -11.46 -22.62
C TRP A 672 16.64 -12.23 -21.58
N ALA A 673 16.48 -11.90 -20.31
CA ALA A 673 17.07 -12.64 -19.21
C ALA A 673 16.09 -12.87 -18.07
N ILE A 674 16.33 -13.93 -17.31
CA ILE A 674 15.67 -14.20 -16.04
C ILE A 674 16.71 -14.55 -14.98
N GLY A 675 16.55 -14.04 -13.78
CA GLY A 675 17.48 -14.28 -12.68
C GLY A 675 16.97 -13.84 -11.33
N GLN A 676 17.82 -13.99 -10.31
CA GLN A 676 17.56 -13.53 -8.95
C GLN A 676 18.40 -12.28 -8.67
N GLU A 677 17.74 -11.14 -8.55
CA GLU A 677 18.34 -9.90 -8.04
C GLU A 677 18.51 -10.05 -6.52
N ASP A 678 19.73 -9.87 -6.02
CA ASP A 678 20.02 -9.86 -4.58
C ASP A 678 19.86 -8.43 -4.03
N ARG A 679 18.88 -8.23 -3.15
CA ARG A 679 18.64 -6.96 -2.45
C ARG A 679 19.21 -6.96 -1.02
N GLY A 680 20.15 -7.86 -0.72
CA GLY A 680 20.90 -7.95 0.53
C GLY A 680 20.14 -8.61 1.69
N THR A 681 18.83 -8.39 1.81
CA THR A 681 17.96 -9.04 2.82
C THR A 681 17.10 -10.17 2.24
N TYR A 682 16.87 -10.17 0.93
CA TYR A 682 16.18 -11.21 0.20
C TYR A 682 16.59 -11.14 -1.28
N SER A 683 16.45 -12.25 -2.01
CA SER A 683 16.55 -12.25 -3.47
C SER A 683 15.15 -12.23 -4.09
N ILE A 684 15.00 -11.55 -5.23
CA ILE A 684 13.74 -11.47 -5.97
C ILE A 684 13.95 -11.83 -7.43
N GLN A 685 13.00 -12.58 -8.00
CA GLN A 685 13.08 -12.95 -9.41
C GLN A 685 12.83 -11.73 -10.29
N VAL A 686 13.68 -11.48 -11.27
CA VAL A 686 13.57 -10.37 -12.21
C VAL A 686 13.71 -10.90 -13.63
N CYS A 687 12.91 -10.33 -14.54
CA CYS A 687 13.00 -10.57 -15.97
C CYS A 687 13.38 -9.28 -16.69
N LEU A 688 14.35 -9.33 -17.59
CA LEU A 688 14.96 -8.18 -18.27
C LEU A 688 14.91 -8.35 -19.79
N PHE A 689 14.81 -7.26 -20.54
CA PHE A 689 14.65 -7.24 -22.00
C PHE A 689 15.67 -6.33 -22.67
N PHE A 690 16.21 -6.75 -23.81
CA PHE A 690 17.35 -6.10 -24.46
C PHE A 690 17.20 -5.99 -25.98
N ASP A 691 17.70 -4.90 -26.59
CA ASP A 691 17.74 -4.69 -28.05
C ASP A 691 18.99 -5.29 -28.73
N GLN A 692 19.77 -6.05 -27.96
CA GLN A 692 21.00 -6.73 -28.38
C GLN A 692 20.92 -8.22 -28.05
N ASN A 693 21.77 -9.02 -28.67
CA ASN A 693 21.83 -10.46 -28.47
C ASN A 693 22.43 -10.82 -27.11
N ALA A 694 22.02 -11.96 -26.55
CA ALA A 694 22.37 -12.42 -25.20
C ALA A 694 23.88 -12.42 -24.90
N PRO A 695 24.78 -12.89 -25.80
CA PRO A 695 26.22 -12.86 -25.52
C PRO A 695 26.77 -11.44 -25.36
N LYS A 696 26.19 -10.47 -26.06
CA LYS A 696 26.61 -9.06 -25.99
C LYS A 696 26.12 -8.39 -24.71
N MET A 697 24.97 -8.81 -24.16
CA MET A 697 24.51 -8.37 -22.84
C MET A 697 25.34 -8.99 -21.71
N VAL A 698 25.62 -10.30 -21.78
CA VAL A 698 26.50 -10.98 -20.81
C VAL A 698 27.90 -10.38 -20.78
N SER A 699 28.45 -9.94 -21.93
CA SER A 699 29.75 -9.23 -21.97
C SER A 699 29.75 -7.82 -21.35
N GLN A 700 28.57 -7.25 -21.09
CA GLN A 700 28.39 -5.96 -20.42
C GLN A 700 27.98 -6.09 -18.94
N ALA A 701 27.60 -7.30 -18.50
CA ALA A 701 27.41 -7.59 -17.09
C ALA A 701 28.76 -7.60 -16.35
N PRO A 702 28.80 -7.33 -15.04
CA PRO A 702 29.98 -7.61 -14.23
C PRO A 702 30.41 -9.06 -14.38
N ALA A 703 31.71 -9.33 -14.22
CA ALA A 703 32.17 -10.71 -14.12
C ALA A 703 31.44 -11.41 -12.96
N ASP A 704 31.07 -12.67 -13.16
CA ASP A 704 30.60 -13.59 -12.11
C ASP A 704 31.80 -14.46 -11.67
N PRO A 705 32.69 -13.98 -10.76
CA PRO A 705 33.89 -14.70 -10.37
C PRO A 705 33.60 -15.97 -9.56
N GLU A 706 32.36 -16.15 -9.10
CA GLU A 706 31.93 -17.28 -8.29
C GLU A 706 31.21 -18.35 -9.14
N GLY A 707 30.93 -18.06 -10.42
CA GLY A 707 30.27 -18.97 -11.36
C GLY A 707 28.85 -19.35 -10.98
N LYS A 708 28.17 -18.49 -10.21
CA LYS A 708 26.85 -18.77 -9.62
C LYS A 708 25.70 -18.73 -10.64
N CYS A 709 25.90 -18.12 -11.82
CA CYS A 709 24.88 -17.97 -12.86
C CYS A 709 23.55 -17.38 -12.31
N PRO A 710 23.59 -16.21 -11.62
CA PRO A 710 22.38 -15.64 -11.02
C PRO A 710 21.35 -15.21 -12.07
N PHE A 711 21.79 -14.92 -13.31
CA PHE A 711 20.93 -14.65 -14.46
C PHE A 711 21.27 -15.58 -15.64
N LYS A 712 20.23 -16.00 -16.37
CA LYS A 712 20.32 -16.70 -17.65
C LYS A 712 19.77 -15.81 -18.76
N TYR A 713 20.55 -15.63 -19.83
CA TYR A 713 20.24 -14.79 -20.97
C TYR A 713 19.92 -15.64 -22.21
N TYR A 714 18.93 -15.22 -23.00
CA TYR A 714 18.38 -15.97 -24.14
C TYR A 714 18.16 -15.03 -25.33
N ASP A 715 18.71 -15.35 -26.49
CA ASP A 715 18.33 -14.69 -27.74
C ASP A 715 16.82 -14.90 -28.03
N LYS A 716 16.18 -13.92 -28.66
CA LYS A 716 14.75 -13.95 -29.00
C LYS A 716 14.35 -15.17 -29.86
N ALA A 717 15.26 -15.66 -30.70
CA ALA A 717 15.03 -16.84 -31.54
C ALA A 717 15.24 -18.18 -30.80
N CYS A 718 15.47 -18.17 -29.49
CA CYS A 718 15.47 -19.39 -28.68
C CYS A 718 14.06 -20.00 -28.61
N PRO A 719 13.93 -21.34 -28.76
CA PRO A 719 12.68 -22.01 -28.43
C PRO A 719 12.37 -21.82 -26.94
N GLU A 720 11.08 -21.86 -26.58
CA GLU A 720 10.61 -21.74 -25.20
C GLU A 720 11.37 -22.75 -24.31
N PRO A 721 12.14 -22.29 -23.30
CA PRO A 721 12.88 -23.20 -22.43
C PRO A 721 11.92 -24.01 -21.57
N ALA A 722 12.12 -25.33 -21.52
CA ALA A 722 11.39 -26.19 -20.60
C ALA A 722 11.61 -25.74 -19.14
N SER A 723 10.51 -25.64 -18.39
CA SER A 723 10.42 -25.12 -17.01
C SER A 723 11.24 -25.91 -15.99
#